data_AF-A0A094I9G8-F1
#
_entry.id   AF-A0A094I9G8-F1
#
_cell.length_a   1.000
_cell.length_b   1.000
_cell.length_c   1.000
_cell.angle_alpha   90.00
_cell.angle_beta   90.00
_cell.angle_gamma   90.00
#
_symmetry.space_group_name_H-M   'P 1'
#
loop_
_entity.id
_entity.type
_entity.pdbx_description
1 polymer ?
#
loop_
_entity_poly.entity_id
_entity_poly.type
_entity_poly.pdbx_seq_one_letter_code
_entity_poly.pdbx_strand_id
1 'polypeptide(L)'
;MPTEGTSAGKWLSPWALINSVEPTCEQLNSMLPVLPSQGRLSPEVFEFVNLVTPNHARDPKFKKVVWKHVWKGRRKKGQRLDRRAEKENTRHHVASNITGLAREDSTVRSLNGRQISSGPLTILGNSINDSGLYPVTMTAELHELVVHLHDKQFDDMAAFRHVWFAMILNDEASFYQNMSTIRHHLGILRGESDHSRARSLYMMAVRSVNKRLSDPISGVTDKMIGAVICFLTHAHITRDLESYKLHKGGLARMVAVRGGIQALDMSYNVRLMVLWQDKPFPWTFKAPSSNCHRDEVCGGCAFDIPPRYPLPTALLPPLRSISPGPTSTQIADASTAWVRVFGSSHLITDIIQELHTITAVIRDQDPFVWRDPCFLGLQVNPVVHRLLSVDQNPKHSNANDDVLARACALAALLFLDRIRRKFMPYHITGPHFEQRLYGILTEGLIDWTEFPELELWLLITFSMNADPSRTTFVARITQLIDMLGLQTWDLIVEVLSGFLWLDNVVLYEGAVLQENIKGMVYSLQWYFGDYTNISNNGLCLAKTLKTECRLEFRVDLLSQLSWETASTKIRGITRNVTSAKAQNLTAQGVEMLKAYLDDEESLIRAFEGVYAIYAVTDFFEPFGKHGPEVAVKVEVAQGINLASAASKTPSLTHYIWSTLPNGKVLSGGKHIIPHFEGKNQIDEHIKKDAKLLAKTTFLWNTYYASNLMFPMFTPNFLKTSGKYVWLQPTPPSTKITILGDATVNIGPYVSGILRRPDLSLPGKFVLATTEEMTHGEILEAWSRATSKEAEYVEISLKGFDRLWPMWGIEMGSMLKMWEDLGAKSWSGEKVVTKEDLGITQPLTSLEAWFKAADWGLTSIAA
;
A
#
# COMPACT_ATOMS: atom_id res chain seq x y z
N MET A 1 20.19 -12.63 43.12
CA MET A 1 19.27 -13.69 42.67
C MET A 1 18.10 -13.70 43.65
N PRO A 2 16.84 -13.87 43.22
CA PRO A 2 16.41 -14.67 42.06
C PRO A 2 16.46 -13.96 40.71
N THR A 3 16.15 -14.73 39.67
CA THR A 3 15.97 -14.41 38.24
C THR A 3 14.49 -14.24 37.91
N GLU A 4 14.15 -13.49 36.83
CA GLU A 4 13.27 -13.94 35.72
C GLU A 4 12.81 -12.78 34.80
N GLY A 5 12.61 -13.08 33.51
CA GLY A 5 11.60 -12.41 32.68
C GLY A 5 11.97 -11.13 31.92
N THR A 6 12.86 -11.21 30.92
CA THR A 6 12.91 -10.16 29.86
C THR A 6 11.65 -10.21 29.01
N SER A 7 10.71 -9.28 29.24
CA SER A 7 9.48 -9.16 28.46
C SER A 7 9.74 -8.60 27.06
N ALA A 8 9.92 -9.48 26.07
CA ALA A 8 9.90 -9.09 24.66
C ALA A 8 8.55 -8.44 24.34
N GLY A 9 8.58 -7.19 23.87
CA GLY A 9 7.40 -6.34 23.76
C GLY A 9 6.35 -6.87 22.77
N LYS A 10 5.28 -7.47 23.29
CA LYS A 10 4.01 -7.52 22.55
C LYS A 10 3.49 -6.09 22.45
N TRP A 11 3.31 -5.59 21.23
CA TRP A 11 2.51 -4.40 20.99
C TRP A 11 1.04 -4.75 21.29
N LEU A 12 0.66 -4.64 22.56
CA LEU A 12 -0.74 -4.43 22.93
C LEU A 12 -1.09 -3.05 22.38
N SER A 13 -2.09 -2.98 21.50
CA SER A 13 -2.58 -1.69 21.05
C SER A 13 -3.03 -0.88 22.28
N PRO A 14 -2.87 0.46 22.29
CA PRO A 14 -3.34 1.29 23.39
C PRO A 14 -4.82 1.06 23.74
N TRP A 15 -5.62 0.54 22.80
CA TRP A 15 -6.98 0.07 23.00
C TRP A 15 -7.16 -1.07 24.01
N ALA A 16 -6.20 -1.99 24.15
CA ALA A 16 -6.27 -3.02 25.18
C ALA A 16 -6.12 -2.41 26.59
N LEU A 17 -5.33 -1.35 26.71
CA LEU A 17 -5.13 -0.58 27.94
C LEU A 17 -6.31 0.37 28.22
N ILE A 18 -6.82 1.09 27.22
CA ILE A 18 -7.96 2.01 27.37
C ILE A 18 -9.24 1.27 27.79
N ASN A 19 -9.47 0.03 27.31
CA ASN A 19 -10.58 -0.81 27.77
C ASN A 19 -10.32 -1.48 29.15
N SER A 20 -9.15 -1.29 29.76
CA SER A 20 -8.79 -1.88 31.07
C SER A 20 -8.86 -0.88 32.23
N VAL A 21 -9.11 0.39 31.96
CA VAL A 21 -9.18 1.46 32.98
C VAL A 21 -10.60 2.04 33.00
N GLU A 22 -11.46 1.47 33.86
CA GLU A 22 -12.69 2.15 34.27
C GLU A 22 -12.30 3.34 35.17
N PRO A 23 -12.64 4.59 34.82
CA PRO A 23 -12.52 5.70 35.76
C PRO A 23 -13.51 5.49 36.91
N THR A 24 -13.05 5.62 38.15
CA THR A 24 -13.91 5.40 39.31
C THR A 24 -14.99 6.49 39.40
N CYS A 25 -16.17 6.15 39.93
CA CYS A 25 -17.30 7.10 40.06
C CYS A 25 -16.94 8.40 40.79
N GLU A 26 -15.95 8.40 41.68
CA GLU A 26 -15.48 9.59 42.38
C GLU A 26 -14.69 10.55 41.47
N GLN A 27 -13.89 10.03 40.53
CA GLN A 27 -13.16 10.85 39.55
C GLN A 27 -14.13 11.58 38.60
N LEU A 28 -15.16 10.87 38.10
CA LEU A 28 -16.19 11.44 37.22
C LEU A 28 -17.00 12.58 37.89
N ASN A 29 -17.34 12.43 39.18
CA ASN A 29 -18.11 13.46 39.89
C ASN A 29 -17.30 14.74 40.18
N SER A 30 -15.96 14.66 40.23
CA SER A 30 -15.09 15.82 40.47
C SER A 30 -14.91 16.77 39.27
N MET A 31 -15.28 16.32 38.06
CA MET A 31 -15.00 17.05 36.80
C MET A 31 -16.22 17.76 36.18
N LEU A 32 -17.39 17.71 36.82
CA LEU A 32 -18.62 18.32 36.31
C LEU A 32 -18.82 19.75 36.82
N PRO A 33 -18.88 20.78 35.93
CA PRO A 33 -19.36 22.09 36.32
C PRO A 33 -20.87 22.06 36.56
N VAL A 34 -21.34 22.75 37.60
CA VAL A 34 -22.77 22.83 37.96
C VAL A 34 -23.55 23.56 36.86
N LEU A 35 -24.40 22.82 36.14
CA LEU A 35 -25.27 23.39 35.11
C LEU A 35 -26.51 24.08 35.72
N PRO A 36 -26.94 25.24 35.19
CA PRO A 36 -28.15 25.91 35.65
C PRO A 36 -29.43 25.15 35.25
N SER A 37 -30.47 25.30 36.06
CA SER A 37 -31.75 24.57 35.95
C SER A 37 -32.40 24.67 34.57
N GLN A 38 -32.69 23.52 33.96
CA GLN A 38 -33.28 23.42 32.62
C GLN A 38 -34.73 23.96 32.55
N GLY A 39 -35.01 24.79 31.55
CA GLY A 39 -36.37 25.03 31.09
C GLY A 39 -36.89 23.87 30.23
N ARG A 40 -38.17 23.50 30.38
CA ARG A 40 -38.79 22.41 29.61
C ARG A 40 -38.74 22.66 28.10
N LEU A 41 -38.05 21.80 27.36
CA LEU A 41 -38.10 21.75 25.89
C LEU A 41 -39.32 20.94 25.41
N SER A 42 -39.93 21.38 24.30
CA SER A 42 -41.02 20.66 23.63
C SER A 42 -40.48 19.52 22.75
N PRO A 43 -41.22 18.41 22.55
CA PRO A 43 -40.75 17.31 21.70
C PRO A 43 -40.65 17.76 20.24
N GLU A 44 -39.42 17.77 19.69
CA GLU A 44 -39.20 17.88 18.26
C GLU A 44 -39.49 16.53 17.58
N VAL A 45 -40.27 16.55 16.49
CA VAL A 45 -40.61 15.36 15.71
C VAL A 45 -39.69 15.29 14.51
N PHE A 46 -38.93 14.21 14.40
CA PHE A 46 -38.02 13.96 13.28
C PHE A 46 -38.72 13.17 12.16
N GLU A 47 -38.32 13.37 10.90
CA GLU A 47 -38.82 12.64 9.73
C GLU A 47 -37.67 12.51 8.71
N PHE A 48 -37.42 11.30 8.18
CA PHE A 48 -36.33 11.07 7.23
C PHE A 48 -36.84 11.14 5.79
N VAL A 49 -36.34 12.13 5.05
CA VAL A 49 -36.85 12.49 3.73
C VAL A 49 -35.91 11.96 2.64
N ASN A 50 -36.47 11.25 1.65
CA ASN A 50 -35.71 10.50 0.65
C ASN A 50 -35.44 11.31 -0.64
N LEU A 51 -34.17 11.47 -1.01
CA LEU A 51 -33.70 12.11 -2.24
C LEU A 51 -33.10 11.07 -3.20
N VAL A 52 -33.95 10.29 -3.89
CA VAL A 52 -33.53 9.21 -4.81
C VAL A 52 -32.74 9.72 -6.03
N THR A 53 -32.85 11.01 -6.38
CA THR A 53 -32.04 11.69 -7.40
C THR A 53 -31.83 13.17 -7.05
N PRO A 54 -30.75 13.83 -7.54
CA PRO A 54 -30.53 15.27 -7.33
C PRO A 54 -31.68 16.17 -7.80
N ASN A 55 -32.49 15.70 -8.75
CA ASN A 55 -33.65 16.44 -9.27
C ASN A 55 -34.87 16.40 -8.32
N HIS A 56 -34.96 15.47 -7.36
CA HIS A 56 -36.05 15.47 -6.38
C HIS A 56 -36.04 16.71 -5.47
N ALA A 57 -34.86 17.28 -5.19
CA ALA A 57 -34.76 18.55 -4.46
C ALA A 57 -35.38 19.74 -5.23
N ARG A 58 -35.62 19.59 -6.55
CA ARG A 58 -36.25 20.60 -7.41
C ARG A 58 -37.77 20.42 -7.54
N ASP A 59 -38.32 19.25 -7.19
CA ASP A 59 -39.76 18.94 -7.29
C ASP A 59 -40.63 19.92 -6.46
N PRO A 60 -41.61 20.61 -7.07
CA PRO A 60 -42.56 21.46 -6.37
C PRO A 60 -43.33 20.77 -5.23
N LYS A 61 -43.67 19.48 -5.35
CA LYS A 61 -44.38 18.72 -4.29
C LYS A 61 -43.46 18.47 -3.09
N PHE A 62 -42.24 18.00 -3.35
CA PHE A 62 -41.19 17.84 -2.33
C PHE A 62 -40.88 19.15 -1.60
N LYS A 63 -40.64 20.24 -2.35
CA LYS A 63 -40.48 21.59 -1.79
C LYS A 63 -41.66 22.00 -0.90
N LYS A 64 -42.89 21.64 -1.26
CA LYS A 64 -44.11 21.92 -0.48
C LYS A 64 -44.14 21.17 0.85
N VAL A 65 -43.66 19.91 0.90
CA VAL A 65 -43.55 19.13 2.15
C VAL A 65 -42.49 19.76 3.07
N VAL A 66 -41.29 20.02 2.54
CA VAL A 66 -40.20 20.68 3.28
C VAL A 66 -40.62 22.05 3.78
N TRP A 67 -41.26 22.87 2.93
CA TRP A 67 -41.84 24.17 3.35
C TRP A 67 -42.86 24.02 4.46
N LYS A 68 -43.78 23.06 4.36
CA LYS A 68 -44.84 22.84 5.37
C LYS A 68 -44.26 22.44 6.74
N HIS A 69 -43.08 21.82 6.75
CA HIS A 69 -42.34 21.50 7.97
C HIS A 69 -41.57 22.74 8.50
N VAL A 70 -40.76 23.39 7.66
CA VAL A 70 -39.93 24.57 8.03
C VAL A 70 -40.75 25.80 8.44
N TRP A 71 -41.93 26.03 7.83
CA TRP A 71 -42.75 27.22 8.11
C TRP A 71 -43.80 27.04 9.21
N LYS A 72 -44.01 25.83 9.76
CA LYS A 72 -44.95 25.59 10.86
C LYS A 72 -44.65 26.47 12.10
N GLY A 73 -43.37 26.76 12.36
CA GLY A 73 -42.94 27.62 13.47
C GLY A 73 -43.22 29.12 13.31
N ARG A 74 -43.46 29.63 12.09
CA ARG A 74 -43.64 31.08 11.86
C ARG A 74 -45.08 31.60 12.01
N ARG A 75 -46.09 30.71 12.04
CA ARG A 75 -47.52 31.12 11.98
C ARG A 75 -48.19 31.41 13.33
N LYS A 76 -47.43 31.50 14.42
CA LYS A 76 -47.93 31.84 15.78
C LYS A 76 -47.36 33.15 16.37
N LYS A 77 -47.21 34.20 15.55
CA LYS A 77 -47.17 35.58 16.05
C LYS A 77 -48.08 36.46 15.19
N GLY A 78 -49.19 36.91 15.78
CA GLY A 78 -50.14 37.83 15.15
C GLY A 78 -51.46 37.18 14.70
N GLN A 79 -52.34 36.86 15.65
CA GLN A 79 -53.74 37.32 15.59
C GLN A 79 -54.41 37.20 16.97
N ARG A 80 -55.53 37.92 17.12
CA ARG A 80 -56.18 38.28 18.38
C ARG A 80 -56.68 37.08 19.19
N LEU A 81 -56.79 37.34 20.50
CA LEU A 81 -57.70 36.65 21.41
C LEU A 81 -59.10 36.51 20.78
N ASP A 82 -59.66 35.31 20.83
CA ASP A 82 -61.10 35.17 21.00
C ASP A 82 -61.45 34.00 21.92
N ARG A 83 -62.57 34.10 22.62
CA ARG A 83 -62.98 33.17 23.68
C ARG A 83 -63.95 32.10 23.14
N ARG A 84 -64.01 30.96 23.86
CA ARG A 84 -65.19 30.07 24.10
C ARG A 84 -65.19 28.68 23.41
N ALA A 85 -65.80 27.70 24.11
CA ALA A 85 -65.97 26.27 23.80
C ALA A 85 -64.65 25.46 23.81
N GLU A 86 -64.31 24.59 24.77
CA GLU A 86 -65.06 23.86 25.83
C GLU A 86 -66.02 22.77 25.33
N LYS A 87 -65.52 21.52 25.22
CA LYS A 87 -66.03 20.34 25.95
C LYS A 87 -65.23 19.05 25.67
N GLU A 88 -65.09 18.26 26.74
CA GLU A 88 -64.89 16.79 26.81
C GLU A 88 -63.60 16.18 26.15
N ASN A 89 -62.93 15.18 26.71
CA ASN A 89 -63.28 14.35 27.88
C ASN A 89 -62.09 13.93 28.78
N THR A 90 -62.40 13.71 30.05
CA THR A 90 -61.72 12.91 31.09
C THR A 90 -60.18 12.94 31.23
N ARG A 91 -59.77 13.64 32.29
CA ARG A 91 -58.54 13.39 33.08
C ARG A 91 -58.36 11.91 33.42
N HIS A 92 -57.12 11.43 33.43
CA HIS A 92 -56.56 10.72 34.58
C HIS A 92 -55.19 11.33 34.88
N HIS A 93 -55.03 11.91 36.07
CA HIS A 93 -53.74 12.40 36.56
C HIS A 93 -53.07 11.28 37.36
N VAL A 94 -51.89 10.84 36.92
CA VAL A 94 -50.82 10.44 37.85
C VAL A 94 -49.58 11.24 37.44
N ALA A 95 -49.34 12.32 38.16
CA ALA A 95 -48.12 13.10 38.04
C ALA A 95 -47.24 12.82 39.27
N SER A 96 -46.45 11.75 39.19
CA SER A 96 -45.38 11.44 40.13
C SER A 96 -44.36 10.53 39.44
N ASN A 97 -43.07 10.72 39.74
CA ASN A 97 -41.90 9.95 39.26
C ASN A 97 -41.33 10.33 37.87
N ILE A 98 -40.78 11.54 37.74
CA ILE A 98 -39.80 11.90 36.67
C ILE A 98 -38.35 11.95 37.24
N THR A 99 -38.13 11.35 38.41
CA THR A 99 -36.81 11.22 39.07
C THR A 99 -36.44 9.76 39.37
N GLY A 100 -37.12 8.78 38.76
CA GLY A 100 -37.00 7.37 39.13
C GLY A 100 -37.14 6.33 38.01
N LEU A 101 -37.05 6.72 36.73
CA LEU A 101 -37.16 5.81 35.58
C LEU A 101 -35.97 5.96 34.62
N ALA A 102 -34.77 5.76 35.16
CA ALA A 102 -33.54 5.44 34.41
C ALA A 102 -32.98 4.07 34.81
N ARG A 103 -33.84 3.21 35.38
CA ARG A 103 -33.57 1.83 35.78
C ARG A 103 -34.84 1.01 35.60
N GLU A 104 -35.10 0.55 34.38
CA GLU A 104 -35.93 -0.63 34.16
C GLU A 104 -35.02 -1.79 33.74
N ASP A 105 -35.10 -2.84 34.54
CA ASP A 105 -34.56 -4.19 34.36
C ASP A 105 -33.23 -4.37 33.62
N SER A 106 -32.19 -4.30 34.45
CA SER A 106 -30.98 -5.11 34.34
C SER A 106 -31.25 -6.63 34.45
N THR A 107 -32.20 -7.16 33.65
CA THR A 107 -32.27 -8.58 33.28
C THR A 107 -31.53 -8.85 31.97
N VAL A 108 -30.59 -7.98 31.61
CA VAL A 108 -29.40 -8.38 30.85
C VAL A 108 -28.70 -9.47 31.67
N ARG A 109 -29.03 -10.74 31.38
CA ARG A 109 -28.15 -11.86 31.67
C ARG A 109 -26.76 -11.45 31.21
N SER A 110 -25.82 -11.38 32.14
CA SER A 110 -24.48 -10.87 31.87
C SER A 110 -23.86 -11.62 30.69
N LEU A 111 -23.64 -10.93 29.57
CA LEU A 111 -22.80 -11.41 28.49
C LEU A 111 -21.30 -11.43 28.89
N ASN A 112 -20.99 -11.15 30.16
CA ASN A 112 -19.70 -11.38 30.84
C ASN A 112 -19.21 -12.85 30.78
N GLY A 113 -19.99 -13.78 30.22
CA GLY A 113 -19.56 -15.15 29.91
C GLY A 113 -19.15 -15.40 28.45
N ARG A 114 -19.22 -14.40 27.57
CA ARG A 114 -18.72 -14.48 26.18
C ARG A 114 -17.78 -13.31 25.88
N GLN A 115 -16.52 -13.48 26.27
CA GLN A 115 -15.44 -13.00 25.40
C GLN A 115 -15.67 -13.62 24.02
N ILE A 116 -16.06 -12.82 23.03
CA ILE A 116 -15.94 -13.20 21.63
C ILE A 116 -14.46 -13.04 21.27
N SER A 117 -13.64 -13.99 21.73
CA SER A 117 -12.21 -14.10 21.45
C SER A 117 -11.93 -14.63 20.03
N SER A 118 -12.98 -15.00 19.30
CA SER A 118 -12.95 -15.42 17.91
C SER A 118 -12.96 -14.24 16.95
N GLY A 119 -11.86 -14.06 16.21
CA GLY A 119 -11.87 -13.22 15.00
C GLY A 119 -12.82 -13.78 13.93
N PRO A 120 -13.13 -13.00 12.87
CA PRO A 120 -14.16 -13.35 11.88
C PRO A 120 -13.91 -14.69 11.15
N LEU A 121 -12.65 -15.16 11.09
CA LEU A 121 -12.28 -16.46 10.51
C LEU A 121 -12.90 -17.67 11.24
N THR A 122 -13.23 -17.56 12.53
CA THR A 122 -13.87 -18.66 13.27
C THR A 122 -15.36 -18.81 12.98
N ILE A 123 -16.00 -17.76 12.43
CA ILE A 123 -17.44 -17.73 12.14
C ILE A 123 -17.73 -18.30 10.74
N LEU A 124 -16.86 -18.04 9.77
CA LEU A 124 -17.06 -18.40 8.36
C LEU A 124 -16.74 -19.87 8.02
N GLY A 125 -16.13 -20.63 8.93
CA GLY A 125 -15.70 -22.02 8.68
C GLY A 125 -16.69 -23.11 9.11
N ASN A 126 -17.72 -22.76 9.89
CA ASN A 126 -18.71 -23.71 10.38
C ASN A 126 -20.11 -23.28 9.95
N SER A 127 -20.99 -24.24 9.64
CA SER A 127 -22.43 -24.02 9.42
C SER A 127 -23.14 -23.71 10.75
N ILE A 128 -22.77 -22.60 11.38
CA ILE A 128 -23.40 -22.08 12.59
C ILE A 128 -24.77 -21.55 12.18
N ASN A 129 -25.80 -22.01 12.88
CA ASN A 129 -27.18 -21.58 12.69
C ASN A 129 -27.28 -20.05 12.86
N ASP A 130 -27.52 -19.30 11.76
CA ASP A 130 -27.47 -17.82 11.70
C ASP A 130 -28.49 -17.09 12.61
N SER A 131 -29.39 -17.84 13.26
CA SER A 131 -30.44 -17.35 14.14
C SER A 131 -29.88 -16.57 15.34
N GLY A 132 -29.82 -15.25 15.20
CA GLY A 132 -29.48 -14.30 16.27
C GLY A 132 -28.12 -13.60 16.15
N LEU A 133 -27.33 -13.86 15.09
CA LEU A 133 -26.07 -13.15 14.86
C LEU A 133 -26.26 -11.83 14.10
N TYR A 134 -27.09 -11.84 13.06
CA TYR A 134 -27.36 -10.67 12.23
C TYR A 134 -28.65 -9.96 12.67
N PRO A 135 -28.75 -8.62 12.55
CA PRO A 135 -29.95 -7.87 12.91
C PRO A 135 -31.10 -8.02 11.89
N VAL A 136 -30.95 -8.88 10.88
CA VAL A 136 -31.87 -9.10 9.77
C VAL A 136 -31.96 -10.58 9.41
N THR A 137 -33.04 -10.99 8.77
CA THR A 137 -33.11 -12.29 8.11
C THR A 137 -32.14 -12.32 6.94
N MET A 138 -31.12 -13.18 7.01
CA MET A 138 -30.12 -13.30 5.96
C MET A 138 -30.68 -13.96 4.71
N THR A 139 -30.27 -13.44 3.55
CA THR A 139 -30.54 -14.00 2.22
C THR A 139 -29.21 -14.39 1.56
N ALA A 140 -29.24 -15.20 0.50
CA ALA A 140 -28.02 -15.56 -0.24
C ALA A 140 -27.25 -14.32 -0.74
N GLU A 141 -27.94 -13.27 -1.20
CA GLU A 141 -27.31 -12.00 -1.60
C GLU A 141 -26.66 -11.28 -0.40
N LEU A 142 -27.31 -11.25 0.77
CA LEU A 142 -26.70 -10.67 1.97
C LEU A 142 -25.48 -11.46 2.46
N HIS A 143 -25.48 -12.79 2.33
CA HIS A 143 -24.28 -13.60 2.61
C HIS A 143 -23.16 -13.31 1.60
N GLU A 144 -23.44 -13.19 0.30
CA GLU A 144 -22.42 -12.79 -0.70
C GLU A 144 -21.80 -11.42 -0.34
N LEU A 145 -22.62 -10.44 0.04
CA LEU A 145 -22.16 -9.10 0.41
C LEU A 145 -21.34 -9.08 1.71
N VAL A 146 -21.71 -9.89 2.71
CA VAL A 146 -20.92 -10.06 3.94
C VAL A 146 -19.60 -10.79 3.65
N VAL A 147 -19.60 -11.83 2.82
CA VAL A 147 -18.37 -12.52 2.40
C VAL A 147 -17.44 -11.56 1.68
N HIS A 148 -17.96 -10.73 0.76
CA HIS A 148 -17.17 -9.74 0.04
C HIS A 148 -16.57 -8.66 0.97
N LEU A 149 -17.30 -8.21 2.00
CA LEU A 149 -16.76 -7.31 3.04
C LEU A 149 -15.56 -7.91 3.80
N HIS A 150 -15.48 -9.24 3.88
CA HIS A 150 -14.41 -9.97 4.56
C HIS A 150 -13.37 -10.60 3.61
N ASP A 151 -13.52 -10.45 2.30
CA ASP A 151 -12.57 -10.96 1.31
C ASP A 151 -11.18 -10.32 1.51
N LYS A 152 -10.14 -11.11 1.28
CA LYS A 152 -8.74 -10.70 1.40
C LYS A 152 -8.18 -10.11 0.11
N GLN A 153 -8.87 -10.28 -1.02
CA GLN A 153 -8.51 -9.61 -2.28
C GLN A 153 -8.71 -8.09 -2.22
N PHE A 154 -9.46 -7.60 -1.22
CA PHE A 154 -9.75 -6.18 -0.97
C PHE A 154 -9.24 -5.77 0.43
N ASP A 155 -7.93 -5.94 0.68
CA ASP A 155 -7.26 -5.61 1.96
C ASP A 155 -7.30 -4.09 2.28
N ASP A 156 -7.54 -3.28 1.26
CA ASP A 156 -7.94 -1.86 1.20
C ASP A 156 -8.87 -1.30 2.31
N MET A 157 -9.62 -2.16 3.01
CA MET A 157 -10.54 -1.77 4.09
C MET A 157 -10.16 -2.36 5.46
N ALA A 158 -9.01 -3.04 5.57
CA ALA A 158 -8.62 -3.84 6.73
C ALA A 158 -8.65 -3.06 8.06
N ALA A 159 -8.14 -1.82 8.08
CA ALA A 159 -8.09 -1.00 9.29
C ALA A 159 -9.47 -0.79 9.91
N PHE A 160 -10.48 -0.45 9.11
CA PHE A 160 -11.80 -0.09 9.62
C PHE A 160 -12.84 -1.21 9.56
N ARG A 161 -12.50 -2.35 8.93
CA ARG A 161 -13.37 -3.53 8.81
C ARG A 161 -13.98 -3.92 10.15
N HIS A 162 -13.19 -3.97 11.22
CA HIS A 162 -13.66 -4.32 12.56
C HIS A 162 -14.58 -3.27 13.20
N VAL A 163 -14.27 -1.97 13.02
CA VAL A 163 -15.05 -0.86 13.59
C VAL A 163 -16.42 -0.75 12.89
N TRP A 164 -16.45 -0.84 11.56
CA TRP A 164 -17.69 -0.85 10.79
C TRP A 164 -18.51 -2.11 11.03
N PHE A 165 -17.90 -3.30 11.03
CA PHE A 165 -18.63 -4.56 11.20
C PHE A 165 -19.33 -4.62 12.58
N ALA A 166 -18.65 -4.16 13.64
CA ALA A 166 -19.26 -4.03 14.96
C ALA A 166 -20.44 -3.04 14.96
N MET A 167 -20.38 -1.94 14.20
CA MET A 167 -21.47 -0.96 14.15
C MET A 167 -22.68 -1.47 13.35
N ILE A 168 -22.49 -2.21 12.26
CA ILE A 168 -23.61 -2.68 11.42
C ILE A 168 -24.35 -3.87 12.02
N LEU A 169 -23.70 -4.71 12.84
CA LEU A 169 -24.39 -5.81 13.53
C LEU A 169 -25.35 -5.33 14.63
N ASN A 170 -25.16 -4.10 15.14
CA ASN A 170 -25.97 -3.56 16.22
C ASN A 170 -27.38 -3.09 15.79
N ASP A 171 -27.62 -2.87 14.49
CA ASP A 171 -28.85 -2.25 13.99
C ASP A 171 -29.24 -2.66 12.55
N GLU A 172 -30.53 -2.93 12.34
CA GLU A 172 -31.12 -3.29 11.04
C GLU A 172 -30.84 -2.26 9.94
N ALA A 173 -31.01 -0.96 10.22
CA ALA A 173 -30.84 0.08 9.22
C ALA A 173 -29.36 0.30 8.89
N SER A 174 -28.49 0.26 9.90
CA SER A 174 -27.03 0.27 9.70
C SER A 174 -26.58 -0.89 8.81
N PHE A 175 -27.13 -2.09 9.01
CA PHE A 175 -26.85 -3.27 8.21
C PHE A 175 -27.30 -3.09 6.75
N TYR A 176 -28.58 -2.82 6.49
CA TYR A 176 -29.09 -2.65 5.13
C TYR A 176 -28.40 -1.51 4.37
N GLN A 177 -28.08 -0.40 5.05
CA GLN A 177 -27.44 0.75 4.42
C GLN A 177 -25.97 0.47 4.06
N ASN A 178 -25.26 -0.30 4.89
CA ASN A 178 -23.91 -0.72 4.57
C ASN A 178 -23.90 -1.75 3.42
N MET A 179 -24.80 -2.73 3.44
CA MET A 179 -24.98 -3.70 2.34
C MET A 179 -25.36 -3.03 1.02
N SER A 180 -26.20 -1.97 1.05
CA SER A 180 -26.47 -1.11 -0.12
C SER A 180 -25.19 -0.48 -0.68
N THR A 181 -24.32 0.01 0.20
CA THR A 181 -23.04 0.65 -0.17
C THR A 181 -22.08 -0.35 -0.80
N ILE A 182 -21.94 -1.54 -0.20
CA ILE A 182 -21.14 -2.65 -0.74
C ILE A 182 -21.68 -3.09 -2.11
N ARG A 183 -23.00 -3.28 -2.25
CA ARG A 183 -23.62 -3.71 -3.52
C ARG A 183 -23.44 -2.69 -4.64
N HIS A 184 -23.45 -1.39 -4.30
CA HIS A 184 -23.19 -0.30 -5.24
C HIS A 184 -21.73 -0.33 -5.72
N HIS A 185 -20.77 -0.48 -4.80
CA HIS A 185 -19.35 -0.60 -5.13
C HIS A 185 -19.04 -1.84 -6.01
N LEU A 186 -19.58 -3.01 -5.64
CA LEU A 186 -19.50 -4.22 -6.46
C LEU A 186 -20.04 -4.03 -7.88
N GLY A 187 -21.14 -3.28 -8.02
CA GLY A 187 -21.69 -2.95 -9.34
C GLY A 187 -20.70 -2.16 -10.20
N ILE A 188 -20.04 -1.15 -9.61
CA ILE A 188 -18.99 -0.37 -10.30
C ILE A 188 -17.82 -1.27 -10.71
N LEU A 189 -17.30 -2.11 -9.81
CA LEU A 189 -16.19 -3.02 -10.09
C LEU A 189 -16.51 -4.05 -11.19
N ARG A 190 -17.76 -4.53 -11.24
CA ARG A 190 -18.23 -5.50 -12.24
C ARG A 190 -18.69 -4.86 -13.56
N GLY A 191 -18.65 -3.53 -13.68
CA GLY A 191 -19.19 -2.80 -14.84
C GLY A 191 -20.71 -2.86 -14.99
N GLU A 192 -21.44 -3.19 -13.91
CA GLU A 192 -22.89 -3.30 -13.89
C GLU A 192 -23.56 -1.92 -13.85
N SER A 193 -24.37 -1.61 -14.87
CA SER A 193 -25.16 -0.37 -14.95
C SER A 193 -26.48 -0.40 -14.15
N ASP A 194 -26.91 -1.58 -13.68
CA ASP A 194 -28.14 -1.71 -12.89
C ASP A 194 -27.89 -1.55 -11.39
N HIS A 195 -28.26 -0.37 -10.86
CA HIS A 195 -28.19 -0.07 -9.43
C HIS A 195 -29.48 -0.41 -8.66
N SER A 196 -30.44 -1.14 -9.26
CA SER A 196 -31.74 -1.49 -8.66
C SER A 196 -31.61 -2.22 -7.32
N ARG A 197 -30.68 -3.18 -7.20
CA ARG A 197 -30.50 -4.00 -6.00
C ARG A 197 -29.92 -3.22 -4.82
N ALA A 198 -28.89 -2.41 -5.07
CA ALA A 198 -28.35 -1.47 -4.08
C ALA A 198 -29.47 -0.52 -3.59
N ARG A 199 -30.25 0.05 -4.53
CA ARG A 199 -31.41 0.91 -4.20
C ARG A 199 -32.48 0.17 -3.38
N SER A 200 -32.71 -1.11 -3.60
CA SER A 200 -33.64 -1.91 -2.79
C SER A 200 -33.20 -1.96 -1.32
N LEU A 201 -31.93 -2.29 -1.07
CA LEU A 201 -31.34 -2.33 0.28
C LEU A 201 -31.36 -0.94 0.95
N TYR A 202 -31.04 0.13 0.23
CA TYR A 202 -31.19 1.51 0.71
C TYR A 202 -32.63 1.80 1.18
N MET A 203 -33.62 1.40 0.38
CA MET A 203 -35.04 1.62 0.72
C MET A 203 -35.49 0.81 1.95
N MET A 204 -34.88 -0.35 2.23
CA MET A 204 -35.13 -1.11 3.46
C MET A 204 -34.58 -0.37 4.68
N ALA A 205 -33.35 0.15 4.60
CA ALA A 205 -32.75 0.96 5.66
C ALA A 205 -33.59 2.23 5.96
N VAL A 206 -34.03 2.95 4.94
CA VAL A 206 -34.87 4.16 5.09
C VAL A 206 -36.21 3.85 5.77
N ARG A 207 -36.82 2.69 5.49
CA ARG A 207 -38.06 2.24 6.17
C ARG A 207 -37.81 1.94 7.65
N SER A 208 -36.71 1.25 7.99
CA SER A 208 -36.34 0.94 9.38
C SER A 208 -36.01 2.20 10.19
N VAL A 209 -35.36 3.20 9.58
CA VAL A 209 -35.15 4.54 10.16
C VAL A 209 -36.49 5.25 10.40
N ASN A 210 -37.33 5.40 9.38
CA ASN A 210 -38.60 6.13 9.52
C ASN A 210 -39.58 5.48 10.51
N LYS A 211 -39.55 4.15 10.67
CA LYS A 211 -40.33 3.43 11.70
C LYS A 211 -39.93 3.82 13.13
N ARG A 212 -38.69 4.28 13.36
CA ARG A 212 -38.18 4.68 14.68
C ARG A 212 -38.28 6.19 14.93
N LEU A 213 -38.14 7.03 13.90
CA LEU A 213 -38.33 8.48 14.05
C LEU A 213 -39.74 8.91 14.47
N SER A 214 -40.74 8.04 14.32
CA SER A 214 -42.09 8.28 14.84
C SER A 214 -42.18 8.27 16.38
N ASP A 215 -41.17 7.76 17.08
CA ASP A 215 -41.03 7.81 18.53
C ASP A 215 -39.86 8.74 18.93
N PRO A 216 -40.10 9.81 19.72
CA PRO A 216 -39.05 10.73 20.14
C PRO A 216 -37.91 10.11 20.96
N ILE A 217 -38.13 8.96 21.62
CA ILE A 217 -37.11 8.32 22.47
C ILE A 217 -36.18 7.44 21.62
N SER A 218 -36.72 6.51 20.84
CA SER A 218 -35.90 5.64 19.97
C SER A 218 -35.21 6.40 18.82
N GLY A 219 -35.78 7.52 18.38
CA GLY A 219 -35.27 8.36 17.29
C GLY A 219 -33.91 9.06 17.53
N VAL A 220 -33.36 9.04 18.76
CA VAL A 220 -32.05 9.65 19.09
C VAL A 220 -31.06 8.67 19.76
N THR A 221 -31.33 7.37 19.69
CA THR A 221 -30.46 6.31 20.26
C THR A 221 -29.14 6.16 19.51
N ASP A 222 -28.11 5.58 20.14
CA ASP A 222 -26.80 5.38 19.50
C ASP A 222 -26.87 4.46 18.26
N LYS A 223 -27.83 3.53 18.24
CA LYS A 223 -28.16 2.71 17.06
C LYS A 223 -28.68 3.57 15.90
N MET A 224 -29.48 4.58 16.21
CA MET A 224 -30.02 5.51 15.22
C MET A 224 -28.97 6.47 14.69
N ILE A 225 -28.11 6.97 15.58
CA ILE A 225 -26.93 7.78 15.23
C ILE A 225 -26.00 6.96 14.31
N GLY A 226 -25.70 5.71 14.66
CA GLY A 226 -24.93 4.78 13.81
C GLY A 226 -25.57 4.56 12.43
N ALA A 227 -26.89 4.42 12.35
CA ALA A 227 -27.59 4.28 11.07
C ALA A 227 -27.44 5.55 10.21
N VAL A 228 -27.62 6.74 10.78
CA VAL A 228 -27.44 8.02 10.08
C VAL A 228 -25.99 8.22 9.61
N ILE A 229 -25.00 7.74 10.37
CA ILE A 229 -23.60 7.71 9.93
C ILE A 229 -23.43 6.82 8.69
N CYS A 230 -24.02 5.62 8.63
CA CYS A 230 -24.01 4.80 7.42
C CYS A 230 -24.65 5.50 6.19
N PHE A 231 -25.72 6.28 6.39
CA PHE A 231 -26.32 7.09 5.32
C PHE A 231 -25.39 8.22 4.85
N LEU A 232 -24.74 8.92 5.78
CA LEU A 232 -23.79 9.99 5.49
C LEU A 232 -22.56 9.47 4.74
N THR A 233 -22.00 8.32 5.14
CA THR A 233 -20.90 7.63 4.44
C THR A 233 -21.30 7.18 3.03
N HIS A 234 -22.52 6.70 2.83
CA HIS A 234 -23.01 6.37 1.48
C HIS A 234 -23.11 7.61 0.59
N ALA A 235 -23.67 8.72 1.11
CA ALA A 235 -23.78 9.98 0.37
C ALA A 235 -22.39 10.57 0.02
N HIS A 236 -21.40 10.40 0.90
CA HIS A 236 -19.99 10.73 0.63
C HIS A 236 -19.42 9.87 -0.52
N ILE A 237 -19.51 8.53 -0.43
CA ILE A 237 -18.99 7.60 -1.45
C ILE A 237 -19.64 7.83 -2.83
N THR A 238 -20.94 8.13 -2.85
CA THR A 238 -21.71 8.40 -4.08
C THR A 238 -21.63 9.85 -4.56
N ARG A 239 -20.90 10.72 -3.84
CA ARG A 239 -20.77 12.17 -4.10
C ARG A 239 -22.11 12.95 -4.14
N ASP A 240 -23.13 12.48 -3.45
CA ASP A 240 -24.41 13.22 -3.28
C ASP A 240 -24.30 14.26 -2.16
N LEU A 241 -23.84 15.45 -2.54
CA LEU A 241 -23.68 16.60 -1.65
C LEU A 241 -25.00 17.03 -0.96
N GLU A 242 -26.17 16.83 -1.56
CA GLU A 242 -27.44 17.29 -0.98
C GLU A 242 -27.96 16.29 0.06
N SER A 243 -27.91 14.98 -0.22
CA SER A 243 -28.21 13.95 0.78
C SER A 243 -27.20 13.98 1.93
N TYR A 244 -25.92 14.21 1.63
CA TYR A 244 -24.86 14.37 2.62
C TYR A 244 -25.15 15.53 3.61
N LYS A 245 -25.47 16.73 3.10
CA LYS A 245 -25.92 17.88 3.92
C LYS A 245 -27.16 17.55 4.77
N LEU A 246 -28.10 16.80 4.20
CA LEU A 246 -29.35 16.43 4.89
C LEU A 246 -29.09 15.49 6.08
N HIS A 247 -28.34 14.39 5.86
CA HIS A 247 -28.05 13.39 6.88
C HIS A 247 -27.20 13.99 8.01
N LYS A 248 -26.17 14.77 7.67
CA LYS A 248 -25.36 15.58 8.59
C LYS A 248 -26.21 16.50 9.46
N GLY A 249 -27.11 17.27 8.84
CA GLY A 249 -28.02 18.15 9.58
C GLY A 249 -28.95 17.37 10.53
N GLY A 250 -29.31 16.13 10.19
CA GLY A 250 -30.02 15.20 11.07
C GLY A 250 -29.16 14.75 12.26
N LEU A 251 -27.96 14.25 11.97
CA LEU A 251 -26.97 13.79 12.96
C LEU A 251 -26.70 14.85 14.02
N ALA A 252 -26.35 16.07 13.61
CA ALA A 252 -26.06 17.18 14.52
C ALA A 252 -27.24 17.53 15.44
N ARG A 253 -28.49 17.39 14.97
CA ARG A 253 -29.69 17.58 15.81
C ARG A 253 -29.88 16.43 16.80
N MET A 254 -29.66 15.18 16.39
CA MET A 254 -29.73 14.02 17.29
C MET A 254 -28.70 14.12 18.42
N VAL A 255 -27.46 14.48 18.08
CA VAL A 255 -26.38 14.72 19.06
C VAL A 255 -26.69 15.91 19.98
N ALA A 256 -27.27 17.00 19.44
CA ALA A 256 -27.69 18.15 20.26
C ALA A 256 -28.83 17.80 21.24
N VAL A 257 -29.83 17.02 20.82
CA VAL A 257 -30.92 16.55 21.69
C VAL A 257 -30.39 15.65 22.82
N ARG A 258 -29.33 14.86 22.57
CA ARG A 258 -28.64 14.09 23.61
C ARG A 258 -27.78 14.93 24.57
N GLY A 259 -27.63 16.23 24.37
CA GLY A 259 -26.79 17.11 25.21
C GLY A 259 -25.34 17.26 24.71
N GLY A 260 -25.05 16.87 23.47
CA GLY A 260 -23.74 16.99 22.83
C GLY A 260 -22.93 15.67 22.81
N ILE A 261 -21.80 15.68 22.11
CA ILE A 261 -20.98 14.48 21.84
C ILE A 261 -20.51 13.74 23.10
N GLN A 262 -20.32 14.46 24.21
CA GLN A 262 -19.89 13.88 25.50
C GLN A 262 -21.00 13.05 26.17
N ALA A 263 -22.26 13.28 25.79
CA ALA A 263 -23.44 12.64 26.36
C ALA A 263 -24.01 11.51 25.47
N LEU A 264 -23.26 11.08 24.45
CA LEU A 264 -23.49 9.82 23.71
C LEU A 264 -22.93 8.66 24.53
N ASP A 265 -23.71 7.64 24.87
CA ASP A 265 -23.25 6.56 25.76
C ASP A 265 -22.21 5.64 25.09
N MET A 266 -21.56 4.83 25.94
CA MET A 266 -20.47 3.83 25.81
C MET A 266 -19.98 3.28 24.44
N SER A 267 -20.62 3.49 23.30
CA SER A 267 -20.08 3.10 22.00
C SER A 267 -18.98 4.06 21.54
N TYR A 268 -17.74 3.77 21.97
CA TYR A 268 -16.53 4.44 21.49
C TYR A 268 -16.50 4.53 19.96
N ASN A 269 -16.93 3.48 19.26
CA ASN A 269 -16.98 3.45 17.79
C ASN A 269 -17.90 4.52 17.20
N VAL A 270 -19.08 4.76 17.81
CA VAL A 270 -19.98 5.84 17.40
C VAL A 270 -19.35 7.19 17.71
N ARG A 271 -18.77 7.40 18.91
CA ARG A 271 -18.08 8.65 19.24
C ARG A 271 -16.92 8.94 18.26
N LEU A 272 -16.11 7.94 17.93
CA LEU A 272 -14.99 8.03 17.00
C LEU A 272 -15.44 8.41 15.58
N MET A 273 -16.53 7.78 15.10
CA MET A 273 -17.10 8.13 13.80
C MET A 273 -17.75 9.52 13.83
N VAL A 274 -18.48 9.91 14.88
CA VAL A 274 -19.02 11.27 15.04
C VAL A 274 -17.90 12.31 15.11
N LEU A 275 -16.75 12.02 15.73
CA LEU A 275 -15.58 12.90 15.78
C LEU A 275 -14.99 13.24 14.41
N TRP A 276 -15.18 12.39 13.40
CA TRP A 276 -14.77 12.67 12.01
C TRP A 276 -15.91 13.24 11.15
N GLN A 277 -17.13 13.34 11.70
CA GLN A 277 -18.38 13.62 10.97
C GLN A 277 -19.26 14.75 11.59
N ASP A 278 -18.91 15.39 12.73
CA ASP A 278 -19.81 16.35 13.41
C ASP A 278 -19.14 17.38 14.36
N LYS A 279 -19.87 18.47 14.66
CA LYS A 279 -19.79 19.26 15.90
C LYS A 279 -21.09 20.08 16.14
N PRO A 280 -21.47 20.32 17.42
CA PRO A 280 -22.78 20.85 17.81
C PRO A 280 -22.92 22.39 17.70
N PHE A 281 -24.15 22.86 17.42
CA PHE A 281 -24.47 24.28 17.21
C PHE A 281 -25.32 24.89 18.35
N PRO A 282 -24.88 25.98 19.00
CA PRO A 282 -25.72 26.78 19.90
C PRO A 282 -26.39 27.96 19.18
N TRP A 283 -27.69 28.15 19.39
CA TRP A 283 -28.44 29.30 18.86
C TRP A 283 -28.16 30.59 19.66
N THR A 284 -27.89 31.70 18.97
CA THR A 284 -28.31 33.04 19.42
C THR A 284 -28.97 33.82 18.28
N PHE A 285 -29.98 34.62 18.62
CA PHE A 285 -30.91 35.26 17.68
C PHE A 285 -30.38 36.60 17.16
N LYS A 286 -29.90 36.66 15.90
CA LYS A 286 -30.07 37.77 14.92
C LYS A 286 -29.29 37.50 13.62
N ALA A 287 -29.91 37.79 12.48
CA ALA A 287 -29.31 37.80 11.13
C ALA A 287 -28.92 39.27 10.77
N PRO A 288 -28.16 39.60 9.68
CA PRO A 288 -28.19 38.93 8.37
C PRO A 288 -26.88 38.84 7.53
N SER A 289 -27.03 38.23 6.34
CA SER A 289 -26.20 38.32 5.13
C SER A 289 -24.93 37.44 4.97
N SER A 290 -24.88 36.78 3.81
CA SER A 290 -23.76 36.08 3.16
C SER A 290 -23.16 34.80 3.81
N ASN A 291 -22.97 33.82 2.94
CA ASN A 291 -22.11 32.63 3.01
C ASN A 291 -22.45 31.46 3.96
N CYS A 292 -22.36 30.27 3.35
CA CYS A 292 -22.96 29.01 3.78
C CYS A 292 -22.28 28.34 5.00
N HIS A 293 -22.97 27.33 5.51
CA HIS A 293 -22.62 26.56 6.71
C HIS A 293 -21.42 25.62 6.46
N ARG A 294 -20.57 25.41 7.48
CA ARG A 294 -19.25 24.75 7.39
C ARG A 294 -19.15 23.55 8.36
N ASP A 295 -18.41 22.49 7.98
CA ASP A 295 -17.52 21.63 8.82
C ASP A 295 -17.54 20.12 8.52
N GLU A 296 -16.41 19.49 8.17
CA GLU A 296 -16.09 18.06 8.45
C GLU A 296 -14.67 17.72 7.97
N VAL A 297 -14.03 16.63 8.43
CA VAL A 297 -12.69 16.22 7.93
C VAL A 297 -12.80 15.45 6.61
N CYS A 298 -13.67 14.44 6.53
CA CYS A 298 -13.92 13.73 5.27
C CYS A 298 -14.67 14.63 4.27
N GLY A 299 -15.72 15.34 4.72
CA GLY A 299 -16.39 16.34 3.90
C GLY A 299 -15.51 17.52 3.50
N GLY A 300 -14.59 17.96 4.37
CA GLY A 300 -13.65 19.04 4.08
C GLY A 300 -12.65 18.65 2.99
N CYS A 301 -12.22 17.39 2.93
CA CYS A 301 -11.43 16.87 1.82
C CYS A 301 -12.24 16.66 0.54
N ALA A 302 -13.45 16.11 0.64
CA ALA A 302 -14.31 15.89 -0.52
C ALA A 302 -14.79 17.20 -1.19
N PHE A 303 -15.00 18.28 -0.41
CA PHE A 303 -15.69 19.50 -0.85
C PHE A 303 -14.92 20.83 -0.59
N ASP A 304 -13.67 20.79 -0.09
CA ASP A 304 -12.84 21.95 0.30
C ASP A 304 -13.56 22.96 1.21
N ILE A 305 -13.95 22.47 2.40
CA ILE A 305 -14.67 23.22 3.43
C ILE A 305 -13.81 23.24 4.71
N PRO A 306 -13.52 24.42 5.30
CA PRO A 306 -12.69 24.49 6.51
C PRO A 306 -13.47 24.02 7.74
N PRO A 307 -12.81 23.44 8.76
CA PRO A 307 -13.39 23.23 10.08
C PRO A 307 -13.51 24.55 10.84
N ARG A 308 -14.59 24.69 11.59
CA ARG A 308 -15.05 25.86 12.36
C ARG A 308 -14.94 25.65 13.86
N TYR A 309 -14.62 24.43 14.31
CA TYR A 309 -14.42 24.12 15.72
C TYR A 309 -13.02 23.56 15.99
N PRO A 310 -12.46 23.78 17.20
CA PRO A 310 -11.15 23.23 17.56
C PRO A 310 -11.20 21.71 17.75
N LEU A 311 -10.06 21.05 17.55
CA LEU A 311 -9.87 19.63 17.87
C LEU A 311 -10.27 19.34 19.32
N PRO A 312 -10.94 18.20 19.60
CA PRO A 312 -11.29 17.79 20.95
C PRO A 312 -10.08 17.15 21.63
N THR A 313 -9.11 17.99 22.01
CA THR A 313 -7.81 17.60 22.59
C THR A 313 -7.92 16.67 23.80
N ALA A 314 -9.00 16.77 24.58
CA ALA A 314 -9.27 15.86 25.71
C ALA A 314 -9.59 14.40 25.33
N LEU A 315 -9.87 14.12 24.04
CA LEU A 315 -10.14 12.77 23.51
C LEU A 315 -9.02 12.26 22.59
N LEU A 316 -8.00 13.09 22.32
CA LEU A 316 -6.86 12.72 21.49
C LEU A 316 -5.68 12.32 22.41
N PRO A 317 -4.86 11.32 22.03
CA PRO A 317 -3.61 11.06 22.72
C PRO A 317 -2.69 12.29 22.61
N PRO A 318 -1.77 12.53 23.55
CA PRO A 318 -0.77 13.57 23.42
C PRO A 318 0.08 13.32 22.16
N LEU A 319 -0.01 14.20 21.16
CA LEU A 319 0.59 13.99 19.82
C LEU A 319 2.11 13.72 19.86
N ARG A 320 2.80 14.19 20.91
CA ARG A 320 4.24 14.01 21.12
C ARG A 320 4.61 12.82 22.03
N SER A 321 3.68 11.96 22.44
CA SER A 321 3.99 10.72 23.18
C SER A 321 4.38 9.55 22.27
N ILE A 322 4.48 9.78 20.96
CA ILE A 322 4.94 8.78 20.00
C ILE A 322 6.45 8.87 19.90
N SER A 323 7.15 7.95 20.56
CA SER A 323 8.58 7.76 20.29
C SER A 323 8.74 7.01 18.95
N PRO A 324 9.44 7.57 17.95
CA PRO A 324 9.95 6.77 16.85
C PRO A 324 10.98 5.75 17.38
N GLY A 325 11.34 4.77 16.54
CA GLY A 325 12.39 3.81 16.88
C GLY A 325 13.76 4.49 17.10
N PRO A 326 14.74 3.75 17.68
CA PRO A 326 16.08 4.27 17.96
C PRO A 326 16.88 4.71 16.71
N THR A 327 16.35 4.49 15.50
CA THR A 327 16.89 4.90 14.19
C THR A 327 16.58 6.35 13.79
N SER A 328 15.84 7.11 14.58
CA SER A 328 15.35 8.44 14.19
C SER A 328 16.33 9.60 14.44
N THR A 329 17.43 9.64 13.69
CA THR A 329 18.32 10.83 13.64
C THR A 329 17.82 11.92 12.68
N GLN A 330 16.98 11.57 11.70
CA GLN A 330 16.54 12.49 10.63
C GLN A 330 15.48 13.55 11.03
N ILE A 331 14.85 13.45 12.21
CA ILE A 331 13.80 14.42 12.62
C ILE A 331 14.37 15.80 12.97
N ALA A 332 15.66 15.89 13.30
CA ALA A 332 16.31 17.16 13.62
C ALA A 332 16.49 18.06 12.39
N ASP A 333 17.03 17.51 11.29
CA ASP A 333 17.43 18.31 10.13
C ASP A 333 16.24 18.82 9.31
N ALA A 334 15.18 18.02 9.16
CA ALA A 334 13.97 18.39 8.43
C ALA A 334 13.23 19.61 9.03
N SER A 335 13.41 19.87 10.33
CA SER A 335 12.85 21.06 10.97
C SER A 335 13.44 22.37 10.41
N THR A 336 14.67 22.35 9.88
CA THR A 336 15.40 23.57 9.50
C THR A 336 14.83 24.24 8.24
N ALA A 337 14.37 23.48 7.25
CA ALA A 337 13.82 24.02 6.00
C ALA A 337 12.52 24.80 6.25
N TRP A 338 11.57 24.23 6.98
CA TRP A 338 10.30 24.89 7.30
C TRP A 338 10.46 26.06 8.28
N VAL A 339 11.39 25.94 9.23
CA VAL A 339 11.76 27.06 10.13
C VAL A 339 12.41 28.21 9.35
N ARG A 340 13.18 27.95 8.28
CA ARG A 340 13.72 28.98 7.38
C ARG A 340 12.62 29.70 6.60
N VAL A 341 11.58 29.00 6.15
CA VAL A 341 10.49 29.57 5.34
C VAL A 341 9.50 30.37 6.18
N PHE A 342 9.00 29.82 7.29
CA PHE A 342 7.90 30.41 8.07
C PHE A 342 8.26 30.79 9.50
N GLY A 343 9.47 30.50 9.97
CA GLY A 343 9.84 30.62 11.37
C GLY A 343 9.31 29.48 12.25
N SER A 344 9.86 29.36 13.46
CA SER A 344 9.59 28.26 14.39
C SER A 344 8.25 28.32 15.13
N SER A 345 7.57 29.47 15.11
CA SER A 345 6.28 29.68 15.81
C SER A 345 5.07 29.66 14.87
N HIS A 346 5.25 29.44 13.57
CA HIS A 346 4.18 29.48 12.59
C HIS A 346 3.36 28.18 12.56
N LEU A 347 2.05 28.30 12.28
CA LEU A 347 1.11 27.18 12.33
C LEU A 347 1.47 26.07 11.33
N ILE A 348 1.94 26.42 10.13
CA ILE A 348 2.40 25.43 9.13
C ILE A 348 3.61 24.66 9.64
N THR A 349 4.60 25.33 10.25
CA THR A 349 5.82 24.69 10.76
C THR A 349 5.52 23.59 11.77
N ASP A 350 4.62 23.86 12.74
CA ASP A 350 4.21 22.84 13.73
C ASP A 350 3.37 21.71 13.11
N ILE A 351 2.50 22.01 12.14
CA ILE A 351 1.75 20.98 11.37
C ILE A 351 2.70 20.06 10.60
N ILE A 352 3.74 20.61 9.95
CA ILE A 352 4.67 19.80 9.15
C ILE A 352 5.61 18.98 10.06
N GLN A 353 6.03 19.50 11.22
CA GLN A 353 6.79 18.71 12.20
C GLN A 353 5.99 17.48 12.70
N GLU A 354 4.67 17.63 12.89
CA GLU A 354 3.78 16.49 13.16
C GLU A 354 3.70 15.52 11.96
N LEU A 355 3.67 16.03 10.73
CA LEU A 355 3.71 15.18 9.52
C LEU A 355 5.01 14.40 9.37
N HIS A 356 6.17 15.01 9.65
CA HIS A 356 7.44 14.28 9.68
C HIS A 356 7.39 13.13 10.70
N THR A 357 6.83 13.39 11.90
CA THR A 357 6.62 12.36 12.93
C THR A 357 5.72 11.23 12.41
N ILE A 358 4.61 11.55 11.74
CA ILE A 358 3.72 10.58 11.09
C ILE A 358 4.47 9.78 10.02
N THR A 359 5.28 10.40 9.16
CA THR A 359 6.05 9.68 8.13
C THR A 359 7.14 8.77 8.70
N ALA A 360 7.79 9.16 9.81
CA ALA A 360 8.74 8.32 10.52
C ALA A 360 8.05 7.09 11.12
N VAL A 361 6.88 7.27 11.77
CA VAL A 361 6.10 6.15 12.31
C VAL A 361 5.64 5.20 11.21
N ILE A 362 5.21 5.74 10.05
CA ILE A 362 4.87 4.90 8.90
C ILE A 362 6.09 4.09 8.44
N ARG A 363 7.27 4.71 8.33
CA ARG A 363 8.51 4.05 7.90
C ARG A 363 8.93 2.94 8.88
N ASP A 364 8.84 3.19 10.18
CA ASP A 364 9.20 2.23 11.24
C ASP A 364 8.19 1.08 11.40
N GLN A 365 6.93 1.26 10.98
CA GLN A 365 5.82 0.32 11.25
C GLN A 365 5.16 -0.25 9.98
N ASP A 366 5.68 0.02 8.78
CA ASP A 366 5.27 -0.62 7.52
C ASP A 366 5.52 -2.15 7.61
N PRO A 367 4.57 -3.04 7.25
CA PRO A 367 3.21 -2.81 6.73
C PRO A 367 2.10 -2.85 7.80
N PHE A 368 2.45 -2.98 9.08
CA PHE A 368 1.47 -3.14 10.16
C PHE A 368 0.64 -1.87 10.41
N VAL A 369 1.25 -0.68 10.24
CA VAL A 369 0.61 0.62 10.43
C VAL A 369 -0.67 0.80 9.61
N TRP A 370 -0.71 0.29 8.37
CA TRP A 370 -1.86 0.40 7.46
C TRP A 370 -3.11 -0.36 7.93
N ARG A 371 -2.96 -1.24 8.91
CA ARG A 371 -4.06 -2.00 9.52
C ARG A 371 -4.53 -1.42 10.86
N ASP A 372 -3.94 -0.32 11.32
CA ASP A 372 -4.36 0.36 12.55
C ASP A 372 -5.37 1.50 12.26
N PRO A 373 -6.68 1.35 12.57
CA PRO A 373 -7.65 2.44 12.43
C PRO A 373 -7.37 3.62 13.36
N CYS A 374 -6.60 3.39 14.44
CA CYS A 374 -6.25 4.41 15.43
C CYS A 374 -5.20 5.36 14.86
N PHE A 375 -4.26 4.85 14.06
CA PHE A 375 -3.25 5.67 13.40
C PHE A 375 -3.89 6.69 12.43
N LEU A 376 -4.72 6.23 11.49
CA LEU A 376 -5.50 7.14 10.64
C LEU A 376 -6.35 8.10 11.48
N GLY A 377 -7.04 7.54 12.48
CA GLY A 377 -8.11 8.21 13.18
C GLY A 377 -7.71 9.26 14.21
N LEU A 378 -6.61 9.00 14.93
CA LEU A 378 -6.15 9.78 16.08
C LEU A 378 -4.81 10.49 15.83
N GLN A 379 -4.10 10.15 14.75
CA GLN A 379 -2.82 10.79 14.38
C GLN A 379 -2.94 11.55 13.05
N VAL A 380 -3.42 10.88 11.98
CA VAL A 380 -3.50 11.50 10.64
C VAL A 380 -4.67 12.50 10.53
N ASN A 381 -5.90 12.12 10.91
CA ASN A 381 -7.08 12.98 10.78
C ASN A 381 -6.99 14.32 11.56
N PRO A 382 -6.39 14.41 12.77
CA PRO A 382 -6.15 15.70 13.43
C PRO A 382 -5.27 16.65 12.64
N VAL A 383 -4.24 16.15 11.97
CA VAL A 383 -3.36 16.95 11.11
C VAL A 383 -4.11 17.43 9.86
N VAL A 384 -4.91 16.57 9.21
CA VAL A 384 -5.82 16.96 8.11
C VAL A 384 -6.73 18.11 8.56
N HIS A 385 -7.33 18.01 9.75
CA HIS A 385 -8.18 19.06 10.30
C HIS A 385 -7.42 20.38 10.44
N ARG A 386 -6.19 20.37 10.99
CA ARG A 386 -5.38 21.58 11.14
C ARG A 386 -5.04 22.22 9.78
N LEU A 387 -4.69 21.42 8.78
CA LEU A 387 -4.43 21.88 7.41
C LEU A 387 -5.66 22.52 6.75
N LEU A 388 -6.84 21.91 6.91
CA LEU A 388 -8.09 22.47 6.37
C LEU A 388 -8.49 23.80 7.07
N SER A 389 -7.98 24.05 8.29
CA SER A 389 -8.18 25.29 9.05
C SER A 389 -7.24 26.44 8.66
N VAL A 390 -6.23 26.20 7.81
CA VAL A 390 -5.38 27.26 7.22
C VAL A 390 -6.22 28.13 6.29
N ASP A 391 -6.02 29.46 6.32
CA ASP A 391 -6.91 30.40 5.62
C ASP A 391 -7.08 30.05 4.14
N GLN A 392 -8.33 30.06 3.71
CA GLN A 392 -8.74 29.63 2.39
C GLN A 392 -8.77 30.76 1.36
N ASN A 393 -8.81 32.03 1.81
CA ASN A 393 -8.93 33.20 0.94
C ASN A 393 -7.95 34.33 1.35
N PRO A 394 -6.62 34.11 1.19
CA PRO A 394 -5.60 35.12 1.51
C PRO A 394 -5.63 36.37 0.60
N LYS A 395 -6.58 36.50 -0.34
CA LYS A 395 -6.72 37.64 -1.26
C LYS A 395 -7.07 38.99 -0.58
N HIS A 396 -7.01 39.07 0.74
CA HIS A 396 -7.28 40.27 1.55
C HIS A 396 -6.21 40.56 2.61
N SER A 397 -5.13 39.76 2.72
CA SER A 397 -3.93 40.11 3.48
C SER A 397 -2.76 40.42 2.54
N ASN A 398 -2.04 41.50 2.80
CA ASN A 398 -0.87 41.91 2.00
C ASN A 398 0.39 41.13 2.42
N ALA A 399 0.29 39.82 2.61
CA ALA A 399 1.38 38.96 3.05
C ALA A 399 1.54 37.76 2.10
N ASN A 400 2.67 37.68 1.42
CA ASN A 400 3.05 36.51 0.59
C ASN A 400 2.98 35.22 1.42
N ASP A 401 3.32 35.32 2.71
CA ASP A 401 3.33 34.26 3.71
C ASP A 401 1.99 33.52 3.82
N ASP A 402 0.84 34.22 3.78
CA ASP A 402 -0.48 33.59 3.88
C ASP A 402 -0.84 32.80 2.61
N VAL A 403 -0.45 33.30 1.44
CA VAL A 403 -0.63 32.63 0.14
C VAL A 403 0.27 31.40 0.06
N LEU A 404 1.53 31.53 0.47
CA LEU A 404 2.50 30.46 0.55
C LEU A 404 2.08 29.38 1.55
N ALA A 405 1.60 29.77 2.74
CA ALA A 405 1.04 28.88 3.75
C ALA A 405 -0.15 28.08 3.20
N ARG A 406 -1.05 28.71 2.44
CA ARG A 406 -2.16 28.01 1.79
C ARG A 406 -1.70 27.07 0.67
N ALA A 407 -0.67 27.43 -0.10
CA ALA A 407 -0.08 26.54 -1.11
C ALA A 407 0.51 25.27 -0.45
N CYS A 408 1.32 25.45 0.60
CA CYS A 408 1.87 24.35 1.40
C CYS A 408 0.77 23.49 2.03
N ALA A 409 -0.29 24.10 2.57
CA ALA A 409 -1.40 23.37 3.15
C ALA A 409 -2.14 22.52 2.11
N LEU A 410 -2.37 23.03 0.90
CA LEU A 410 -2.99 22.29 -0.20
C LEU A 410 -2.12 21.11 -0.67
N ALA A 411 -0.81 21.31 -0.82
CA ALA A 411 0.11 20.24 -1.19
C ALA A 411 0.23 19.16 -0.09
N ALA A 412 0.29 19.54 1.18
CA ALA A 412 0.27 18.62 2.31
C ALA A 412 -1.06 17.83 2.39
N LEU A 413 -2.20 18.44 2.04
CA LEU A 413 -3.48 17.73 1.91
C LEU A 413 -3.49 16.72 0.75
N LEU A 414 -2.88 17.05 -0.39
CA LEU A 414 -2.70 16.11 -1.51
C LEU A 414 -1.76 14.95 -1.16
N PHE A 415 -0.68 15.20 -0.40
CA PHE A 415 0.19 14.16 0.13
C PHE A 415 -0.55 13.26 1.13
N LEU A 416 -1.30 13.85 2.07
CA LEU A 416 -2.11 13.10 3.02
C LEU A 416 -3.22 12.28 2.34
N ASP A 417 -3.82 12.74 1.25
CA ASP A 417 -4.82 11.93 0.51
C ASP A 417 -4.24 10.56 0.13
N ARG A 418 -2.98 10.50 -0.33
CA ARG A 418 -2.30 9.23 -0.67
C ARG A 418 -2.11 8.31 0.53
N ILE A 419 -1.69 8.87 1.67
CA ILE A 419 -1.58 8.12 2.94
C ILE A 419 -2.95 7.56 3.32
N ARG A 420 -4.01 8.38 3.23
CA ARG A 420 -5.37 7.99 3.61
C ARG A 420 -5.98 6.97 2.64
N ARG A 421 -5.67 7.04 1.34
CA ARG A 421 -6.07 6.03 0.33
C ARG A 421 -5.59 4.62 0.67
N LYS A 422 -4.39 4.47 1.25
CA LYS A 422 -3.89 3.16 1.74
C LYS A 422 -4.70 2.57 2.91
N PHE A 423 -5.39 3.40 3.69
CA PHE A 423 -6.29 2.93 4.75
C PHE A 423 -7.73 2.72 4.26
N MET A 424 -8.14 3.45 3.22
CA MET A 424 -9.47 3.44 2.60
C MET A 424 -9.40 3.98 1.16
N PRO A 425 -9.57 3.17 0.10
CA PRO A 425 -9.40 3.60 -1.30
C PRO A 425 -10.52 4.49 -1.84
N TYR A 426 -11.60 4.67 -1.07
CA TYR A 426 -12.81 5.36 -1.51
C TYR A 426 -12.59 6.88 -1.50
N HIS A 427 -12.52 7.48 -2.69
CA HIS A 427 -12.25 8.90 -2.95
C HIS A 427 -12.52 9.85 -1.78
N ILE A 428 -11.47 10.09 -0.99
CA ILE A 428 -11.51 10.90 0.24
C ILE A 428 -11.48 12.40 -0.11
N THR A 429 -10.94 12.75 -1.27
CA THR A 429 -10.63 14.12 -1.67
C THR A 429 -11.20 14.42 -3.06
N GLY A 430 -11.75 15.63 -3.23
CA GLY A 430 -12.25 16.12 -4.52
C GLY A 430 -11.16 16.86 -5.32
N PRO A 431 -11.36 17.12 -6.64
CA PRO A 431 -10.38 17.80 -7.49
C PRO A 431 -10.15 19.29 -7.13
N HIS A 432 -10.75 19.77 -6.04
CA HIS A 432 -10.75 21.16 -5.63
C HIS A 432 -9.40 21.64 -5.10
N PHE A 433 -8.65 20.77 -4.40
CA PHE A 433 -7.30 21.13 -3.94
C PHE A 433 -6.32 21.30 -5.10
N GLU A 434 -6.39 20.40 -6.09
CA GLU A 434 -5.62 20.53 -7.34
C GLU A 434 -5.99 21.83 -8.07
N GLN A 435 -7.28 22.12 -8.24
CA GLN A 435 -7.75 23.34 -8.90
C GLN A 435 -7.27 24.63 -8.18
N ARG A 436 -7.35 24.68 -6.84
CA ARG A 436 -6.88 25.86 -6.09
C ARG A 436 -5.35 25.98 -6.06
N LEU A 437 -4.62 24.87 -5.93
CA LEU A 437 -3.16 24.88 -5.95
C LEU A 437 -2.63 25.27 -7.33
N TYR A 438 -3.23 24.75 -8.41
CA TYR A 438 -2.95 25.16 -9.78
C TYR A 438 -3.15 26.67 -9.99
N GLY A 439 -4.23 27.23 -9.45
CA GLY A 439 -4.47 28.68 -9.47
C GLY A 439 -3.34 29.47 -8.80
N ILE A 440 -2.95 29.10 -7.57
CA ILE A 440 -1.85 29.78 -6.86
C ILE A 440 -0.52 29.67 -7.61
N LEU A 441 -0.21 28.49 -8.17
CA LEU A 441 1.02 28.22 -8.93
C LEU A 441 1.07 28.92 -10.31
N THR A 442 -0.06 29.39 -10.85
CA THR A 442 -0.14 30.05 -12.17
C THR A 442 -0.51 31.52 -12.14
N GLU A 443 -1.19 32.01 -11.10
CA GLU A 443 -1.56 33.42 -10.93
C GLU A 443 -0.38 34.33 -10.54
N GLY A 444 0.83 33.77 -10.32
CA GLY A 444 2.04 34.55 -10.00
C GLY A 444 2.01 35.22 -8.62
N LEU A 445 1.31 34.61 -7.66
CA LEU A 445 1.02 35.18 -6.34
C LEU A 445 2.15 35.04 -5.30
N ILE A 446 3.24 34.35 -5.65
CA ILE A 446 4.35 34.00 -4.77
C ILE A 446 5.66 34.32 -5.50
N ASP A 447 6.58 34.99 -4.81
CA ASP A 447 7.97 35.10 -5.25
C ASP A 447 8.75 33.86 -4.78
N TRP A 448 9.27 33.10 -5.73
CA TRP A 448 9.98 31.85 -5.47
C TRP A 448 11.50 32.02 -5.34
N THR A 449 12.04 33.23 -5.54
CA THR A 449 13.49 33.47 -5.56
C THR A 449 14.19 33.13 -4.25
N GLU A 450 13.49 33.23 -3.12
CA GLU A 450 14.04 32.91 -1.78
C GLU A 450 13.96 31.42 -1.42
N PHE A 451 13.07 30.64 -2.07
CA PHE A 451 12.72 29.26 -1.71
C PHE A 451 12.50 28.32 -2.93
N PRO A 452 13.47 28.20 -3.86
CA PRO A 452 13.35 27.34 -5.06
C PRO A 452 13.12 25.84 -4.74
N GLU A 453 13.64 25.35 -3.61
CA GLU A 453 13.46 23.97 -3.17
C GLU A 453 12.00 23.69 -2.76
N LEU A 454 11.33 24.68 -2.18
CA LEU A 454 9.91 24.60 -1.82
C LEU A 454 9.01 24.69 -3.06
N GLU A 455 9.37 25.52 -4.04
CA GLU A 455 8.70 25.55 -5.35
C GLU A 455 8.77 24.15 -6.00
N LEU A 456 9.96 23.54 -6.02
CA LEU A 456 10.17 22.20 -6.57
C LEU A 456 9.28 21.15 -5.89
N TRP A 457 9.19 21.18 -4.55
CA TRP A 457 8.31 20.28 -3.80
C TRP A 457 6.82 20.47 -4.12
N LEU A 458 6.34 21.72 -4.21
CA LEU A 458 4.95 22.02 -4.57
C LEU A 458 4.62 21.56 -5.99
N LEU A 459 5.49 21.84 -6.97
CA LEU A 459 5.27 21.47 -8.37
C LEU A 459 5.28 19.95 -8.58
N ILE A 460 6.20 19.23 -7.94
CA ILE A 460 6.24 17.76 -8.01
C ILE A 460 5.01 17.16 -7.31
N THR A 461 4.69 17.62 -6.09
CA THR A 461 3.50 17.14 -5.34
C THR A 461 2.20 17.37 -6.11
N PHE A 462 2.04 18.52 -6.77
CA PHE A 462 0.89 18.77 -7.65
C PHE A 462 0.89 17.81 -8.86
N SER A 463 2.01 17.75 -9.59
CA SER A 463 2.11 17.03 -10.87
C SER A 463 1.95 15.51 -10.72
N MET A 464 2.19 14.98 -9.52
CA MET A 464 1.95 13.57 -9.20
C MET A 464 0.47 13.24 -9.02
N ASN A 465 -0.37 14.19 -8.59
CA ASN A 465 -1.77 13.94 -8.21
C ASN A 465 -2.75 14.20 -9.36
N ALA A 466 -2.56 15.28 -10.13
CA ALA A 466 -3.46 15.63 -11.22
C ALA A 466 -3.31 14.73 -12.46
N ASP A 467 -4.41 14.38 -13.12
CA ASP A 467 -4.46 13.88 -14.51
C ASP A 467 -5.83 14.31 -15.09
N PRO A 468 -5.91 15.06 -16.20
CA PRO A 468 -4.98 15.07 -17.35
C PRO A 468 -3.82 16.10 -17.33
N SER A 469 -3.66 16.90 -16.28
CA SER A 469 -2.83 18.13 -16.30
C SER A 469 -1.32 17.93 -16.10
N ARG A 470 -0.81 16.70 -16.16
CA ARG A 470 0.55 16.30 -15.70
C ARG A 470 1.72 17.05 -16.34
N THR A 471 1.54 17.59 -17.54
CA THR A 471 2.63 18.18 -18.34
C THR A 471 2.87 19.66 -18.07
N THR A 472 1.95 20.39 -17.43
CA THR A 472 1.97 21.86 -17.40
C THR A 472 3.21 22.45 -16.70
N PHE A 473 3.67 21.84 -15.61
CA PHE A 473 4.79 22.35 -14.81
C PHE A 473 6.12 21.66 -15.10
N VAL A 474 6.17 20.68 -16.01
CA VAL A 474 7.37 19.88 -16.28
C VAL A 474 8.56 20.77 -16.67
N ALA A 475 8.36 21.76 -17.54
CA ALA A 475 9.42 22.70 -17.93
C ALA A 475 9.96 23.53 -16.75
N ARG A 476 9.12 23.92 -15.79
CA ARG A 476 9.54 24.68 -14.60
C ARG A 476 10.27 23.78 -13.60
N ILE A 477 9.78 22.55 -13.40
CA ILE A 477 10.46 21.52 -12.61
C ILE A 477 11.88 21.28 -13.14
N THR A 478 12.06 21.16 -14.47
CA THR A 478 13.38 21.01 -15.10
C THR A 478 14.28 22.22 -14.85
N GLN A 479 13.77 23.45 -14.95
CA GLN A 479 14.55 24.66 -14.65
C GLN A 479 15.01 24.70 -13.18
N LEU A 480 14.16 24.29 -12.24
CA LEU A 480 14.50 24.26 -10.82
C LEU A 480 15.54 23.18 -10.51
N ILE A 481 15.41 22.00 -11.12
CA ILE A 481 16.40 20.91 -11.02
C ILE A 481 17.79 21.37 -11.50
N ASP A 482 17.85 22.08 -12.64
CA ASP A 482 19.08 22.64 -13.19
C ASP A 482 19.66 23.74 -12.29
N MET A 483 18.82 24.70 -11.87
CA MET A 483 19.19 25.79 -10.96
C MET A 483 19.72 25.31 -9.60
N LEU A 484 19.16 24.24 -9.07
CA LEU A 484 19.58 23.61 -7.80
C LEU A 484 20.71 22.59 -7.96
N GLY A 485 21.19 22.34 -9.19
CA GLY A 485 22.28 21.40 -9.47
C GLY A 485 21.93 19.93 -9.19
N LEU A 486 20.66 19.55 -9.23
CA LEU A 486 20.17 18.23 -8.82
C LEU A 486 20.35 17.18 -9.93
N GLN A 487 21.57 16.67 -10.04
CA GLN A 487 22.00 15.79 -11.15
C GLN A 487 21.49 14.34 -11.07
N THR A 488 20.81 13.93 -9.99
CA THR A 488 20.26 12.57 -9.86
C THR A 488 18.87 12.60 -9.24
N TRP A 489 18.09 11.53 -9.47
CA TRP A 489 16.80 11.36 -8.79
C TRP A 489 16.95 11.29 -7.27
N ASP A 490 18.05 10.73 -6.77
CA ASP A 490 18.28 10.60 -5.33
C ASP A 490 18.55 11.96 -4.67
N LEU A 491 19.27 12.87 -5.34
CA LEU A 491 19.44 14.26 -4.90
C LEU A 491 18.11 15.04 -4.91
N ILE A 492 17.24 14.78 -5.90
CA ILE A 492 15.88 15.34 -5.91
C ILE A 492 15.08 14.80 -4.71
N VAL A 493 15.13 13.50 -4.44
CA VAL A 493 14.45 12.88 -3.29
C VAL A 493 15.01 13.40 -1.96
N GLU A 494 16.31 13.67 -1.85
CA GLU A 494 16.93 14.26 -0.67
C GLU A 494 16.33 15.65 -0.37
N VAL A 495 16.28 16.54 -1.38
CA VAL A 495 15.63 17.85 -1.27
C VAL A 495 14.15 17.72 -0.91
N LEU A 496 13.40 16.84 -1.59
CA LEU A 496 11.98 16.63 -1.33
C LEU A 496 11.70 16.03 0.07
N SER A 497 12.63 15.23 0.60
CA SER A 497 12.56 14.64 1.94
C SER A 497 12.76 15.67 3.06
N GLY A 498 13.45 16.77 2.77
CA GLY A 498 13.49 17.95 3.64
C GLY A 498 12.13 18.67 3.77
N PHE A 499 11.19 18.41 2.85
CA PHE A 499 9.82 18.92 2.89
C PHE A 499 8.82 17.85 3.32
N LEU A 500 8.33 17.00 2.41
CA LEU A 500 7.50 15.83 2.71
C LEU A 500 7.66 14.80 1.58
N TRP A 501 8.25 13.64 1.89
CA TRP A 501 8.44 12.54 0.95
C TRP A 501 8.31 11.16 1.64
N LEU A 502 7.75 10.19 0.92
CA LEU A 502 7.65 8.81 1.39
C LEU A 502 7.49 7.84 0.20
N ASP A 503 8.54 7.11 -0.15
CA ASP A 503 8.62 6.32 -1.40
C ASP A 503 7.45 5.35 -1.59
N ASN A 504 7.11 4.60 -0.53
CA ASN A 504 6.04 3.59 -0.57
C ASN A 504 4.63 4.17 -0.79
N VAL A 505 4.43 5.49 -0.67
CA VAL A 505 3.15 6.22 -0.86
C VAL A 505 3.20 7.10 -2.12
N VAL A 506 4.38 7.59 -2.49
CA VAL A 506 4.53 8.54 -3.59
C VAL A 506 4.76 7.86 -4.95
N LEU A 507 5.51 6.75 -4.98
CA LEU A 507 5.98 6.16 -6.24
C LEU A 507 4.94 5.33 -7.01
N TYR A 508 3.96 4.71 -6.35
CA TYR A 508 3.05 3.73 -6.97
C TYR A 508 2.19 4.30 -8.10
N GLU A 509 1.66 5.53 -7.94
CA GLU A 509 0.88 6.24 -8.97
C GLU A 509 1.72 7.31 -9.71
N GLY A 510 2.92 7.63 -9.20
CA GLY A 510 3.79 8.69 -9.72
C GLY A 510 4.81 8.27 -10.77
N ALA A 511 4.88 6.97 -11.10
CA ALA A 511 5.92 6.37 -11.95
C ALA A 511 6.15 7.12 -13.28
N VAL A 512 5.08 7.51 -13.99
CA VAL A 512 5.18 8.24 -15.27
C VAL A 512 5.82 9.62 -15.12
N LEU A 513 5.53 10.34 -14.04
CA LEU A 513 6.19 11.63 -13.76
C LEU A 513 7.65 11.40 -13.36
N GLN A 514 7.94 10.37 -12.57
CA GLN A 514 9.29 9.99 -12.21
C GLN A 514 10.13 9.63 -13.44
N GLU A 515 9.58 8.84 -14.38
CA GLU A 515 10.22 8.51 -15.67
C GLU A 515 10.46 9.77 -16.52
N ASN A 516 9.47 10.66 -16.62
CA ASN A 516 9.63 11.94 -17.32
C ASN A 516 10.75 12.80 -16.71
N ILE A 517 10.76 12.99 -15.39
CA ILE A 517 11.78 13.79 -14.69
C ILE A 517 13.16 13.14 -14.81
N LYS A 518 13.28 11.81 -14.60
CA LYS A 518 14.52 11.07 -14.82
C LYS A 518 15.03 11.26 -16.24
N GLY A 519 14.17 11.08 -17.25
CA GLY A 519 14.52 11.27 -18.66
C GLY A 519 15.05 12.67 -18.96
N MET A 520 14.51 13.70 -18.29
CA MET A 520 14.95 15.08 -18.45
C MET A 520 16.26 15.39 -17.70
N VAL A 521 16.46 14.86 -16.49
CA VAL A 521 17.75 14.92 -15.77
C VAL A 521 18.87 14.28 -16.61
N TYR A 522 18.61 13.10 -17.20
CA TYR A 522 19.54 12.47 -18.13
C TYR A 522 19.76 13.29 -19.42
N SER A 523 18.75 14.03 -19.90
CA SER A 523 18.90 14.89 -21.09
C SER A 523 19.70 16.16 -20.83
N LEU A 524 19.64 16.74 -19.63
CA LEU A 524 20.46 17.89 -19.22
C LEU A 524 21.94 17.50 -19.12
N GLN A 525 22.22 16.31 -18.58
CA GLN A 525 23.58 15.73 -18.59
C GLN A 525 24.14 15.56 -20.01
N TRP A 526 23.28 15.30 -21.00
CA TRP A 526 23.66 15.23 -22.42
C TRP A 526 23.78 16.60 -23.11
N TYR A 527 23.15 17.66 -22.59
CA TYR A 527 23.20 18.99 -23.23
C TYR A 527 24.47 19.79 -22.87
N PHE A 528 25.12 19.46 -21.75
CA PHE A 528 26.36 20.11 -21.30
C PHE A 528 27.63 19.26 -21.52
N GLY A 529 27.49 18.02 -22.01
CA GLY A 529 28.59 17.19 -22.50
C GLY A 529 28.68 17.23 -24.03
N ASP A 530 29.84 17.64 -24.56
CA ASP A 530 30.22 17.56 -25.98
C ASP A 530 29.41 18.37 -27.01
N TYR A 531 29.42 19.70 -26.86
CA TYR A 531 29.24 20.61 -28.00
C TYR A 531 30.55 20.88 -28.77
N THR A 532 31.15 19.82 -29.31
CA THR A 532 32.08 19.95 -30.46
C THR A 532 31.80 18.88 -31.51
N ASN A 533 31.39 19.36 -32.69
CA ASN A 533 31.28 18.68 -34.00
C ASN A 533 30.04 17.84 -34.36
N ILE A 534 29.37 18.33 -35.43
CA ILE A 534 28.65 17.61 -36.51
C ILE A 534 27.11 17.41 -36.35
N SER A 535 26.42 18.50 -36.68
CA SER A 535 25.27 18.64 -37.62
C SER A 535 24.13 17.60 -37.71
N ASN A 536 22.92 18.11 -37.49
CA ASN A 536 21.71 18.00 -38.34
C ASN A 536 21.48 16.70 -39.14
N ASN A 537 20.56 15.87 -38.65
CA ASN A 537 19.34 15.39 -39.32
C ASN A 537 18.49 14.74 -38.22
N GLY A 538 17.16 14.87 -38.12
CA GLY A 538 16.14 15.03 -39.15
C GLY A 538 15.04 14.03 -38.79
N LEU A 539 13.78 14.48 -38.66
CA LEU A 539 12.69 13.72 -38.01
C LEU A 539 12.57 12.24 -38.43
N CYS A 540 12.36 11.36 -37.44
CA CYS A 540 11.55 10.15 -37.65
C CYS A 540 10.74 9.80 -36.40
N LEU A 541 9.42 10.04 -36.43
CA LEU A 541 8.49 9.45 -35.47
C LEU A 541 8.34 7.95 -35.79
N ALA A 542 9.05 7.10 -35.05
CA ALA A 542 8.82 5.66 -35.08
C ALA A 542 8.96 5.05 -33.69
N LYS A 543 7.85 4.51 -33.18
CA LYS A 543 7.69 3.52 -32.08
C LYS A 543 8.96 3.20 -31.29
N THR A 544 9.00 3.55 -30.00
CA THR A 544 9.84 2.82 -29.06
C THR A 544 9.18 2.69 -27.69
N LEU A 545 8.63 1.52 -27.42
CA LEU A 545 8.50 1.00 -26.06
C LEU A 545 9.93 0.76 -25.55
N LYS A 546 10.48 1.71 -24.79
CA LYS A 546 11.70 1.48 -23.99
C LYS A 546 11.28 1.17 -22.56
N THR A 547 11.02 -0.10 -22.28
CA THR A 547 10.81 -0.58 -20.91
C THR A 547 12.09 -0.38 -20.08
N GLU A 548 11.97 0.28 -18.92
CA GLU A 548 13.05 0.28 -17.92
C GLU A 548 13.24 -1.15 -17.40
N CYS A 549 14.43 -1.69 -17.67
CA CYS A 549 14.85 -3.01 -17.19
C CYS A 549 16.11 -2.87 -16.31
N ARG A 550 16.12 -3.48 -15.12
CA ARG A 550 17.21 -3.45 -14.12
C ARG A 550 18.06 -4.71 -14.26
N LEU A 551 19.31 -4.58 -14.73
CA LEU A 551 20.18 -5.76 -14.90
C LEU A 551 20.90 -6.02 -13.57
N GLU A 552 20.45 -7.02 -12.83
CA GLU A 552 21.09 -7.46 -11.59
C GLU A 552 22.37 -8.25 -11.91
N PHE A 553 23.51 -7.56 -12.02
CA PHE A 553 24.79 -8.24 -11.88
C PHE A 553 24.94 -8.76 -10.44
N ARG A 554 25.12 -10.08 -10.31
CA ARG A 554 25.64 -10.73 -9.09
C ARG A 554 27.07 -10.21 -8.89
N VAL A 555 27.38 -9.69 -7.71
CA VAL A 555 28.52 -8.77 -7.49
C VAL A 555 29.86 -9.49 -7.39
N ASP A 556 29.84 -10.80 -7.16
CA ASP A 556 30.92 -11.46 -6.42
C ASP A 556 31.77 -12.43 -7.28
N LEU A 557 31.26 -12.82 -8.46
CA LEU A 557 31.94 -13.71 -9.43
C LEU A 557 33.35 -13.23 -9.80
N LEU A 558 33.56 -11.91 -9.74
CA LEU A 558 34.75 -11.22 -10.23
C LEU A 558 35.90 -11.21 -9.21
N SER A 559 35.58 -11.34 -7.91
CA SER A 559 36.59 -11.40 -6.83
C SER A 559 37.44 -12.68 -6.86
N GLN A 560 36.95 -13.75 -7.50
CA GLN A 560 37.57 -15.08 -7.48
C GLN A 560 38.22 -15.48 -8.81
N LEU A 561 38.14 -14.62 -9.82
CA LEU A 561 38.95 -14.75 -11.02
C LEU A 561 40.38 -14.21 -10.76
N SER A 562 41.02 -14.67 -9.67
CA SER A 562 42.44 -14.45 -9.39
C SER A 562 43.26 -15.50 -10.13
N TRP A 563 43.42 -15.28 -11.42
CA TRP A 563 44.32 -16.04 -12.29
C TRP A 563 45.79 -15.77 -11.87
N GLU A 564 46.58 -16.80 -11.59
CA GLU A 564 47.93 -16.68 -11.00
C GLU A 564 49.05 -16.24 -11.99
N THR A 565 48.80 -15.22 -12.82
CA THR A 565 49.83 -14.56 -13.64
C THR A 565 49.64 -13.03 -13.61
N ALA A 566 50.17 -12.26 -14.58
CA ALA A 566 49.98 -10.79 -14.66
C ALA A 566 49.39 -10.20 -15.97
N SER A 567 48.94 -11.02 -16.95
CA SER A 567 48.49 -10.59 -18.29
C SER A 567 46.99 -10.30 -18.51
N THR A 568 46.07 -10.83 -17.70
CA THR A 568 44.63 -10.95 -18.06
C THR A 568 43.81 -9.70 -17.69
N LYS A 569 42.66 -9.50 -18.37
CA LYS A 569 41.69 -8.42 -18.14
C LYS A 569 40.26 -8.96 -18.15
N ILE A 570 39.39 -8.42 -17.29
CA ILE A 570 37.98 -8.79 -17.24
C ILE A 570 37.13 -7.61 -17.69
N ARG A 571 36.11 -7.88 -18.50
CA ARG A 571 35.14 -6.92 -19.00
C ARG A 571 33.74 -7.30 -18.51
N GLY A 572 33.04 -6.35 -17.90
CA GLY A 572 31.64 -6.50 -17.51
C GLY A 572 30.75 -5.64 -18.41
N ILE A 573 29.54 -6.12 -18.71
CA ILE A 573 28.54 -5.33 -19.45
C ILE A 573 27.37 -4.99 -18.54
N THR A 574 26.84 -3.77 -18.62
CA THR A 574 25.67 -3.38 -17.81
C THR A 574 24.84 -2.30 -18.51
N ARG A 575 23.56 -2.19 -18.13
CA ARG A 575 22.70 -1.07 -18.56
C ARG A 575 23.10 0.25 -17.89
N ASN A 576 23.72 0.17 -16.70
CA ASN A 576 24.16 1.34 -15.94
C ASN A 576 25.56 1.16 -15.33
N VAL A 577 26.57 1.73 -16.00
CA VAL A 577 27.98 1.75 -15.56
C VAL A 577 28.24 2.68 -14.38
N THR A 578 27.36 3.63 -14.07
CA THR A 578 27.49 4.53 -12.91
C THR A 578 26.80 4.01 -11.64
N SER A 579 26.18 2.83 -11.71
CA SER A 579 25.62 2.18 -10.52
C SER A 579 26.72 1.81 -9.51
N ALA A 580 26.44 1.89 -8.21
CA ALA A 580 27.41 1.57 -7.16
C ALA A 580 28.03 0.16 -7.31
N LYS A 581 27.23 -0.83 -7.75
CA LYS A 581 27.72 -2.18 -8.10
C LYS A 581 28.76 -2.13 -9.24
N ALA A 582 28.48 -1.42 -10.34
CA ALA A 582 29.41 -1.29 -11.46
C ALA A 582 30.67 -0.49 -11.08
N GLN A 583 30.53 0.60 -10.32
CA GLN A 583 31.65 1.40 -9.83
C GLN A 583 32.59 0.60 -8.90
N ASN A 584 32.04 -0.26 -8.03
CA ASN A 584 32.84 -1.17 -7.20
C ASN A 584 33.65 -2.15 -8.07
N LEU A 585 33.06 -2.71 -9.13
CA LEU A 585 33.77 -3.56 -10.07
C LEU A 585 34.85 -2.80 -10.86
N THR A 586 34.57 -1.57 -11.29
CA THR A 586 35.57 -0.68 -11.91
C THR A 586 36.74 -0.41 -10.96
N ALA A 587 36.48 -0.19 -9.67
CA ALA A 587 37.52 -0.01 -8.64
C ALA A 587 38.36 -1.28 -8.41
N GLN A 588 37.81 -2.47 -8.70
CA GLN A 588 38.51 -3.75 -8.72
C GLN A 588 39.24 -4.04 -10.06
N GLY A 589 39.24 -3.09 -11.00
CA GLY A 589 39.95 -3.20 -12.28
C GLY A 589 39.16 -3.85 -13.42
N VAL A 590 37.84 -4.03 -13.28
CA VAL A 590 36.96 -4.56 -14.33
C VAL A 590 36.61 -3.45 -15.32
N GLU A 591 36.78 -3.72 -16.62
CA GLU A 591 36.35 -2.82 -17.69
C GLU A 591 34.81 -2.88 -17.82
N MET A 592 34.10 -1.92 -17.21
CA MET A 592 32.64 -1.86 -17.27
C MET A 592 32.16 -1.10 -18.50
N LEU A 593 31.52 -1.80 -19.45
CA LEU A 593 30.93 -1.23 -20.65
C LEU A 593 29.40 -1.15 -20.57
N LYS A 594 28.81 -0.18 -21.28
CA LYS A 594 27.36 -0.05 -21.42
C LYS A 594 26.85 -0.88 -22.59
N ALA A 595 26.03 -1.89 -22.33
CA ALA A 595 25.37 -2.70 -23.37
C ALA A 595 23.99 -3.19 -22.90
N TYR A 596 23.16 -3.63 -23.85
CA TYR A 596 21.82 -4.13 -23.63
C TYR A 596 21.66 -5.47 -24.32
N LEU A 597 21.08 -6.46 -23.64
CA LEU A 597 20.84 -7.78 -24.24
C LEU A 597 19.82 -7.71 -25.40
N ASP A 598 18.98 -6.67 -25.42
CA ASP A 598 18.00 -6.38 -26.45
C ASP A 598 18.60 -5.66 -27.69
N ASP A 599 19.87 -5.25 -27.64
CA ASP A 599 20.60 -4.55 -28.73
C ASP A 599 21.85 -5.36 -29.12
N GLU A 600 21.73 -6.15 -30.19
CA GLU A 600 22.81 -6.98 -30.71
C GLU A 600 24.05 -6.17 -31.09
N GLU A 601 23.92 -4.95 -31.62
CA GLU A 601 25.08 -4.14 -31.97
C GLU A 601 25.85 -3.67 -30.74
N SER A 602 25.16 -3.39 -29.63
CA SER A 602 25.82 -3.09 -28.35
C SER A 602 26.62 -4.27 -27.83
N LEU A 603 26.14 -5.49 -28.05
CA LEU A 603 26.85 -6.71 -27.67
C LEU A 603 28.06 -6.95 -28.58
N ILE A 604 27.93 -6.76 -29.90
CA ILE A 604 29.05 -6.87 -30.85
C ILE A 604 30.18 -5.90 -30.47
N ARG A 605 29.84 -4.63 -30.15
CA ARG A 605 30.82 -3.64 -29.66
C ARG A 605 31.45 -4.08 -28.33
N ALA A 606 30.65 -4.57 -27.38
CA ALA A 606 31.16 -5.01 -26.08
C ALA A 606 32.03 -6.28 -26.17
N PHE A 607 31.82 -7.14 -27.16
CA PHE A 607 32.59 -8.36 -27.40
C PHE A 607 33.86 -8.13 -28.25
N GLU A 608 34.14 -6.91 -28.71
CA GLU A 608 35.34 -6.63 -29.50
C GLU A 608 36.62 -7.00 -28.73
N GLY A 609 37.41 -7.91 -29.31
CA GLY A 609 38.70 -8.35 -28.77
C GLY A 609 38.62 -9.34 -27.59
N VAL A 610 37.42 -9.79 -27.16
CA VAL A 610 37.32 -10.75 -26.05
C VAL A 610 37.76 -12.15 -26.48
N TYR A 611 38.48 -12.84 -25.59
CA TYR A 611 38.89 -14.24 -25.76
C TYR A 611 37.77 -15.21 -25.38
N ALA A 612 37.10 -14.97 -24.25
CA ALA A 612 36.00 -15.79 -23.76
C ALA A 612 34.83 -14.93 -23.28
N ILE A 613 33.62 -15.48 -23.36
CA ILE A 613 32.38 -14.86 -22.88
C ILE A 613 31.70 -15.82 -21.92
N TYR A 614 31.31 -15.32 -20.74
CA TYR A 614 30.30 -15.94 -19.89
C TYR A 614 28.96 -15.24 -20.16
N ALA A 615 27.97 -15.97 -20.67
CA ALA A 615 26.68 -15.45 -21.10
C ALA A 615 25.55 -16.02 -20.23
N VAL A 616 24.66 -15.14 -19.78
CA VAL A 616 23.52 -15.44 -18.91
C VAL A 616 22.38 -14.45 -19.17
N THR A 617 21.14 -14.92 -19.03
CA THR A 617 19.90 -14.15 -19.14
C THR A 617 19.07 -14.27 -17.87
N ASP A 618 18.27 -13.24 -17.58
CA ASP A 618 17.34 -13.21 -16.45
C ASP A 618 15.88 -13.31 -16.92
N PHE A 619 15.25 -14.43 -16.61
CA PHE A 619 13.84 -14.69 -16.86
C PHE A 619 12.92 -13.99 -15.84
N PHE A 620 13.36 -13.77 -14.60
CA PHE A 620 12.48 -13.40 -13.51
C PHE A 620 12.09 -11.91 -13.53
N GLU A 621 12.96 -11.03 -14.04
CA GLU A 621 12.61 -9.63 -14.30
C GLU A 621 11.34 -9.47 -15.18
N PRO A 622 11.27 -10.00 -16.42
CA PRO A 622 10.07 -9.87 -17.24
C PRO A 622 8.91 -10.74 -16.72
N PHE A 623 9.18 -11.85 -16.02
CA PHE A 623 8.15 -12.69 -15.41
C PHE A 623 7.31 -11.94 -14.37
N GLY A 624 7.95 -11.25 -13.42
CA GLY A 624 7.25 -10.49 -12.38
C GLY A 624 6.38 -9.35 -12.95
N LYS A 625 6.72 -8.82 -14.12
CA LYS A 625 6.02 -7.72 -14.79
C LYS A 625 4.92 -8.19 -15.76
N HIS A 626 5.12 -9.32 -16.46
CA HIS A 626 4.34 -9.69 -17.65
C HIS A 626 3.96 -11.17 -17.72
N GLY A 627 4.34 -11.99 -16.74
CA GLY A 627 4.08 -13.42 -16.69
C GLY A 627 4.96 -14.27 -17.63
N PRO A 628 4.81 -15.60 -17.57
CA PRO A 628 5.75 -16.56 -18.18
C PRO A 628 5.83 -16.46 -19.70
N GLU A 629 4.72 -16.27 -20.41
CA GLU A 629 4.74 -16.24 -21.88
C GLU A 629 5.56 -15.09 -22.47
N VAL A 630 5.55 -13.93 -21.81
CA VAL A 630 6.33 -12.76 -22.24
C VAL A 630 7.77 -12.92 -21.77
N ALA A 631 7.99 -13.44 -20.56
CA ALA A 631 9.32 -13.72 -20.03
C ALA A 631 10.13 -14.67 -20.91
N VAL A 632 9.54 -15.79 -21.37
CA VAL A 632 10.18 -16.71 -22.34
C VAL A 632 10.57 -15.95 -23.62
N LYS A 633 9.66 -15.15 -24.19
CA LYS A 633 9.92 -14.44 -25.46
C LYS A 633 11.05 -13.42 -25.33
N VAL A 634 11.10 -12.68 -24.21
CA VAL A 634 12.16 -11.70 -23.91
C VAL A 634 13.49 -12.42 -23.70
N GLU A 635 13.53 -13.46 -22.86
CA GLU A 635 14.74 -14.23 -22.60
C GLU A 635 15.30 -14.86 -23.89
N VAL A 636 14.45 -15.50 -24.70
CA VAL A 636 14.86 -16.13 -25.97
C VAL A 636 15.44 -15.10 -26.94
N ALA A 637 14.84 -13.92 -27.07
CA ALA A 637 15.38 -12.85 -27.90
C ALA A 637 16.76 -12.38 -27.40
N GLN A 638 16.91 -12.17 -26.10
CA GLN A 638 18.18 -11.75 -25.46
C GLN A 638 19.29 -12.80 -25.61
N GLY A 639 18.96 -14.09 -25.42
CA GLY A 639 19.92 -15.19 -25.59
C GLY A 639 20.33 -15.41 -27.04
N ILE A 640 19.41 -15.22 -27.99
CA ILE A 640 19.72 -15.23 -29.43
C ILE A 640 20.62 -14.06 -29.81
N ASN A 641 20.37 -12.85 -29.29
CA ASN A 641 21.24 -11.70 -29.51
C ASN A 641 22.66 -11.94 -28.95
N LEU A 642 22.78 -12.50 -27.73
CA LEU A 642 24.05 -12.91 -27.13
C LEU A 642 24.79 -13.93 -28.01
N ALA A 643 24.10 -14.99 -28.45
CA ALA A 643 24.68 -16.03 -29.30
C ALA A 643 25.11 -15.48 -30.68
N SER A 644 24.27 -14.67 -31.32
CA SER A 644 24.55 -14.07 -32.63
C SER A 644 25.74 -13.10 -32.57
N ALA A 645 25.79 -12.23 -31.56
CA ALA A 645 26.93 -11.34 -31.34
C ALA A 645 28.22 -12.12 -31.04
N ALA A 646 28.15 -13.19 -30.24
CA ALA A 646 29.28 -14.07 -29.96
C ALA A 646 29.78 -14.80 -31.22
N SER A 647 28.88 -15.31 -32.07
CA SER A 647 29.24 -15.94 -33.35
C SER A 647 29.92 -14.97 -34.32
N LYS A 648 29.47 -13.70 -34.34
CA LYS A 648 30.07 -12.61 -35.11
C LYS A 648 31.44 -12.14 -34.57
N THR A 649 31.83 -12.53 -33.35
CA THR A 649 33.07 -12.07 -32.70
C THR A 649 34.29 -12.92 -33.13
N PRO A 650 35.26 -12.38 -33.91
CA PRO A 650 36.34 -13.19 -34.47
C PRO A 650 37.37 -13.66 -33.43
N SER A 651 37.63 -12.85 -32.40
CA SER A 651 38.58 -13.13 -31.31
C SER A 651 38.11 -14.20 -30.33
N LEU A 652 36.81 -14.52 -30.32
CA LEU A 652 36.20 -15.44 -29.38
C LEU A 652 36.73 -16.86 -29.61
N THR A 653 37.22 -17.50 -28.55
CA THR A 653 37.66 -18.90 -28.55
C THR A 653 36.74 -19.78 -27.70
N HIS A 654 36.12 -19.22 -26.66
CA HIS A 654 35.25 -19.94 -25.71
C HIS A 654 33.98 -19.16 -25.36
N TYR A 655 32.81 -19.77 -25.57
CA TYR A 655 31.50 -19.24 -25.18
C TYR A 655 30.92 -20.14 -24.08
N ILE A 656 30.71 -19.61 -22.88
CA ILE A 656 30.14 -20.35 -21.75
C ILE A 656 28.70 -19.87 -21.56
N TRP A 657 27.75 -20.71 -21.92
CA TRP A 657 26.32 -20.40 -21.85
C TRP A 657 25.69 -20.99 -20.58
N SER A 658 25.18 -20.13 -19.69
CA SER A 658 24.48 -20.56 -18.47
C SER A 658 23.05 -21.00 -18.79
N THR A 659 22.83 -22.31 -18.84
CA THR A 659 21.56 -22.94 -19.24
C THR A 659 20.98 -23.86 -18.16
N LEU A 660 19.85 -24.51 -18.46
CA LEU A 660 19.12 -25.42 -17.57
C LEU A 660 18.73 -26.70 -18.34
N PRO A 661 18.51 -27.85 -17.68
CA PRO A 661 18.23 -29.13 -18.34
C PRO A 661 16.85 -29.12 -19.03
N ASN A 662 16.71 -29.84 -20.14
CA ASN A 662 15.45 -29.83 -20.89
C ASN A 662 14.38 -30.72 -20.24
N GLY A 663 13.66 -30.14 -19.27
CA GLY A 663 12.62 -30.83 -18.50
C GLY A 663 11.52 -31.46 -19.38
N LYS A 664 11.17 -30.82 -20.50
CA LYS A 664 10.18 -31.31 -21.46
C LYS A 664 10.64 -32.58 -22.15
N VAL A 665 11.90 -32.66 -22.57
CA VAL A 665 12.49 -33.88 -23.15
C VAL A 665 12.65 -34.96 -22.09
N LEU A 666 13.25 -34.63 -20.93
CA LEU A 666 13.55 -35.59 -19.86
C LEU A 666 12.30 -36.24 -19.24
N SER A 667 11.17 -35.53 -19.25
CA SER A 667 9.90 -35.98 -18.70
C SER A 667 8.90 -36.52 -19.75
N GLY A 668 9.30 -36.62 -21.02
CA GLY A 668 8.40 -37.03 -22.11
C GLY A 668 7.21 -36.09 -22.34
N GLY A 669 7.39 -34.79 -22.04
CA GLY A 669 6.37 -33.74 -22.16
C GLY A 669 5.53 -33.49 -20.91
N LYS A 670 5.75 -34.21 -19.80
CA LYS A 670 4.99 -34.03 -18.54
C LYS A 670 5.30 -32.70 -17.84
N HIS A 671 6.57 -32.29 -17.83
CA HIS A 671 7.06 -31.08 -17.17
C HIS A 671 7.53 -30.07 -18.19
N ILE A 672 6.83 -28.94 -18.26
CA ILE A 672 7.19 -27.77 -19.09
C ILE A 672 7.33 -26.60 -18.12
N ILE A 673 8.57 -26.15 -17.92
CA ILE A 673 8.93 -25.11 -16.96
C ILE A 673 9.38 -23.89 -17.76
N PRO A 674 8.62 -22.78 -17.78
CA PRO A 674 8.91 -21.62 -18.63
C PRO A 674 10.35 -21.10 -18.52
N HIS A 675 10.90 -20.94 -17.30
CA HIS A 675 12.29 -20.48 -17.12
C HIS A 675 13.38 -21.50 -17.52
N PHE A 676 13.02 -22.74 -17.85
CA PHE A 676 13.91 -23.73 -18.47
C PHE A 676 13.75 -23.70 -20.00
N GLU A 677 12.51 -23.68 -20.48
CA GLU A 677 12.14 -23.70 -21.90
C GLU A 677 12.78 -22.55 -22.69
N GLY A 678 12.85 -21.34 -22.12
CA GLY A 678 13.55 -20.20 -22.74
C GLY A 678 15.02 -20.50 -23.01
N LYS A 679 15.75 -20.99 -21.99
CA LYS A 679 17.16 -21.39 -22.11
C LYS A 679 17.35 -22.56 -23.08
N ASN A 680 16.43 -23.52 -23.13
CA ASN A 680 16.51 -24.64 -24.08
C ASN A 680 16.26 -24.24 -25.54
N GLN A 681 15.42 -23.23 -25.81
CA GLN A 681 15.28 -22.68 -27.16
C GLN A 681 16.57 -21.97 -27.60
N ILE A 682 17.30 -21.35 -26.68
CA ILE A 682 18.62 -20.76 -26.92
C ILE A 682 19.69 -21.84 -27.12
N ASP A 683 19.65 -22.94 -26.36
CA ASP A 683 20.54 -24.10 -26.57
C ASP A 683 20.40 -24.65 -27.99
N GLU A 684 19.17 -24.84 -28.46
CA GLU A 684 18.85 -25.31 -29.81
C GLU A 684 19.16 -24.26 -30.90
N HIS A 685 19.27 -22.98 -30.56
CA HIS A 685 19.79 -21.95 -31.47
C HIS A 685 21.31 -22.07 -31.59
N ILE A 686 22.03 -22.15 -30.47
CA ILE A 686 23.49 -22.30 -30.44
C ILE A 686 23.92 -23.61 -31.12
N LYS A 687 23.22 -24.72 -30.88
CA LYS A 687 23.49 -26.03 -31.52
C LYS A 687 23.34 -26.01 -33.05
N LYS A 688 22.59 -25.06 -33.63
CA LYS A 688 22.46 -24.91 -35.10
C LYS A 688 23.61 -24.12 -35.73
N ASP A 689 24.27 -23.25 -34.96
CA ASP A 689 25.49 -22.57 -35.42
C ASP A 689 26.71 -23.43 -35.10
N ALA A 690 27.15 -24.22 -36.08
CA ALA A 690 28.32 -25.08 -35.94
C ALA A 690 29.62 -24.33 -35.56
N LYS A 691 29.75 -23.03 -35.90
CA LYS A 691 30.95 -22.23 -35.56
C LYS A 691 30.92 -21.79 -34.10
N LEU A 692 29.75 -21.38 -33.60
CA LEU A 692 29.56 -21.04 -32.20
C LEU A 692 29.59 -22.30 -31.31
N LEU A 693 28.92 -23.37 -31.72
CA LEU A 693 28.90 -24.65 -31.00
C LEU A 693 30.30 -25.23 -30.80
N ALA A 694 31.17 -25.11 -31.82
CA ALA A 694 32.57 -25.52 -31.72
C ALA A 694 33.35 -24.83 -30.57
N LYS A 695 32.90 -23.63 -30.18
CA LYS A 695 33.46 -22.81 -29.10
C LYS A 695 32.61 -22.88 -27.82
N THR A 696 31.47 -23.58 -27.81
CA THR A 696 30.50 -23.50 -26.72
C THR A 696 30.72 -24.57 -25.65
N THR A 697 30.64 -24.16 -24.38
CA THR A 697 30.34 -25.03 -23.23
C THR A 697 29.00 -24.61 -22.63
N PHE A 698 28.14 -25.59 -22.38
CA PHE A 698 26.88 -25.40 -21.66
C PHE A 698 27.13 -25.57 -20.16
N LEU A 699 26.76 -24.60 -19.34
CA LEU A 699 26.92 -24.67 -17.88
C LEU A 699 25.54 -24.81 -17.22
N TRP A 700 25.32 -25.93 -16.54
CA TRP A 700 24.16 -26.15 -15.68
C TRP A 700 24.47 -25.70 -14.26
N ASN A 701 23.96 -24.51 -13.93
CA ASN A 701 23.95 -23.98 -12.57
C ASN A 701 22.76 -24.58 -11.80
N THR A 702 23.04 -25.30 -10.71
CA THR A 702 22.04 -26.03 -9.91
C THR A 702 21.42 -25.15 -8.81
N TYR A 703 20.71 -25.69 -7.82
CA TYR A 703 19.93 -24.89 -6.86
C TYR A 703 20.83 -24.03 -5.94
N TYR A 704 20.52 -22.75 -5.79
CA TYR A 704 21.32 -21.80 -4.99
C TYR A 704 20.83 -21.77 -3.53
N ALA A 705 21.76 -21.68 -2.58
CA ALA A 705 21.41 -21.54 -1.16
C ALA A 705 20.62 -20.25 -0.89
N SER A 706 20.93 -19.17 -1.61
CA SER A 706 20.20 -17.90 -1.57
C SER A 706 18.75 -17.98 -2.05
N ASN A 707 18.33 -19.08 -2.69
CA ASN A 707 16.93 -19.26 -3.07
C ASN A 707 16.00 -19.32 -1.85
N LEU A 708 16.47 -19.75 -0.67
CA LEU A 708 15.66 -19.73 0.56
C LEU A 708 15.31 -18.31 1.05
N MET A 709 15.84 -17.25 0.44
CA MET A 709 15.41 -15.86 0.70
C MET A 709 14.14 -15.48 -0.07
N PHE A 710 13.74 -16.23 -1.10
CA PHE A 710 12.48 -15.96 -1.79
C PHE A 710 11.27 -16.44 -0.96
N PRO A 711 10.16 -15.67 -0.88
CA PRO A 711 9.07 -15.94 0.07
C PRO A 711 8.43 -17.33 0.02
N MET A 712 8.46 -18.02 -1.13
CA MET A 712 7.93 -19.38 -1.32
C MET A 712 8.93 -20.49 -0.98
N PHE A 713 10.19 -20.14 -0.72
CA PHE A 713 11.25 -21.05 -0.27
C PHE A 713 11.76 -20.73 1.14
N THR A 714 11.41 -19.58 1.73
CA THR A 714 11.73 -19.29 3.14
C THR A 714 10.84 -20.10 4.10
N PRO A 715 11.39 -20.73 5.15
CA PRO A 715 10.58 -21.22 6.26
C PRO A 715 9.82 -20.07 6.93
N ASN A 716 8.50 -20.20 7.08
CA ASN A 716 7.60 -19.13 7.51
C ASN A 716 7.24 -19.26 9.01
N PHE A 717 7.31 -18.18 9.79
CA PHE A 717 7.04 -18.24 11.24
C PHE A 717 5.54 -18.36 11.56
N LEU A 718 5.13 -19.49 12.11
CA LEU A 718 3.76 -19.75 12.55
C LEU A 718 3.56 -19.28 14.01
N LYS A 719 3.12 -18.03 14.17
CA LYS A 719 2.96 -17.34 15.47
C LYS A 719 2.15 -18.11 16.52
N THR A 720 1.25 -19.01 16.12
CA THR A 720 0.39 -19.79 17.03
C THR A 720 1.09 -21.01 17.64
N SER A 721 2.09 -21.58 16.96
CA SER A 721 2.92 -22.69 17.49
C SER A 721 4.27 -22.22 18.02
N GLY A 722 4.74 -21.02 17.61
CA GLY A 722 6.09 -20.57 17.89
C GLY A 722 7.17 -21.27 17.07
N LYS A 723 6.79 -22.07 16.06
CA LYS A 723 7.69 -22.75 15.14
C LYS A 723 7.69 -22.10 13.77
N TYR A 724 8.76 -22.33 13.01
CA TYR A 724 8.76 -22.10 11.57
C TYR A 724 8.09 -23.28 10.84
N VAL A 725 7.54 -23.03 9.67
CA VAL A 725 6.92 -24.05 8.81
C VAL A 725 7.40 -23.84 7.40
N TRP A 726 7.98 -24.87 6.80
CA TRP A 726 8.35 -24.85 5.38
C TRP A 726 7.28 -25.59 4.57
N LEU A 727 6.44 -24.81 3.90
CA LEU A 727 5.37 -25.29 3.03
C LEU A 727 5.94 -25.53 1.64
N GLN A 728 5.96 -26.78 1.15
CA GLN A 728 6.54 -27.12 -0.15
C GLN A 728 5.63 -28.06 -0.95
N PRO A 729 5.69 -28.03 -2.30
CA PRO A 729 4.79 -28.81 -3.16
C PRO A 729 5.21 -30.29 -3.33
N THR A 730 6.20 -30.77 -2.57
CA THR A 730 6.89 -32.07 -2.71
C THR A 730 7.13 -32.69 -1.33
N PRO A 731 7.31 -34.02 -1.21
CA PRO A 731 7.67 -34.66 0.05
C PRO A 731 9.06 -34.21 0.54
N PRO A 732 9.36 -34.33 1.85
CA PRO A 732 10.67 -33.97 2.40
C PRO A 732 11.81 -34.83 1.84
N SER A 733 11.51 -36.01 1.29
CA SER A 733 12.48 -36.91 0.65
C SER A 733 12.91 -36.50 -0.76
N THR A 734 12.31 -35.46 -1.35
CA THR A 734 12.70 -34.99 -2.69
C THR A 734 14.14 -34.46 -2.68
N LYS A 735 14.97 -35.03 -3.55
CA LYS A 735 16.39 -34.70 -3.71
C LYS A 735 16.59 -33.45 -4.55
N ILE A 736 17.43 -32.55 -4.07
CA ILE A 736 17.82 -31.29 -4.70
C ILE A 736 19.33 -31.30 -4.90
N THR A 737 19.76 -31.10 -6.14
CA THR A 737 21.16 -30.85 -6.49
C THR A 737 21.47 -29.38 -6.28
N ILE A 738 22.51 -29.07 -5.51
CA ILE A 738 22.74 -27.76 -4.90
C ILE A 738 24.12 -27.24 -5.31
N LEU A 739 24.19 -25.97 -5.70
CA LEU A 739 25.44 -25.24 -5.96
C LEU A 739 25.97 -24.54 -4.71
N GLY A 740 25.18 -24.46 -3.64
CA GLY A 740 25.52 -23.70 -2.44
C GLY A 740 25.49 -22.20 -2.73
N ASP A 741 26.54 -21.48 -2.36
CA ASP A 741 26.62 -20.05 -2.62
C ASP A 741 27.04 -19.73 -4.06
N ALA A 742 26.06 -19.37 -4.89
CA ALA A 742 26.26 -18.98 -6.29
C ALA A 742 27.11 -17.71 -6.48
N THR A 743 27.27 -16.87 -5.44
CA THR A 743 28.07 -15.65 -5.52
C THR A 743 29.57 -15.98 -5.69
N VAL A 744 30.02 -17.06 -5.04
CA VAL A 744 31.40 -17.52 -5.05
C VAL A 744 31.61 -18.77 -5.90
N ASN A 745 30.71 -19.76 -5.85
CA ASN A 745 30.99 -21.09 -6.40
C ASN A 745 30.97 -21.17 -7.93
N ILE A 746 30.31 -20.24 -8.65
CA ILE A 746 30.28 -20.25 -10.13
C ILE A 746 31.66 -19.93 -10.72
N GLY A 747 32.42 -19.01 -10.09
CA GLY A 747 33.73 -18.55 -10.57
C GLY A 747 34.74 -19.71 -10.78
N PRO A 748 34.93 -20.60 -9.78
CA PRO A 748 35.74 -21.81 -9.91
C PRO A 748 35.36 -22.72 -11.09
N TYR A 749 34.07 -22.90 -11.40
CA TYR A 749 33.64 -23.68 -12.59
C TYR A 749 34.02 -22.99 -13.89
N VAL A 750 33.76 -21.68 -14.01
CA VAL A 750 34.15 -20.90 -15.19
C VAL A 750 35.67 -20.94 -15.40
N SER A 751 36.44 -20.79 -14.32
CA SER A 751 37.91 -20.92 -14.32
C SER A 751 38.38 -22.33 -14.68
N GLY A 752 37.71 -23.38 -14.18
CA GLY A 752 37.98 -24.77 -14.55
C GLY A 752 37.75 -25.04 -16.04
N ILE A 753 36.62 -24.58 -16.59
CA ILE A 753 36.26 -24.68 -18.00
C ILE A 753 37.32 -24.03 -18.90
N LEU A 754 37.74 -22.81 -18.57
CA LEU A 754 38.73 -22.07 -19.37
C LEU A 754 40.15 -22.65 -19.26
N ARG A 755 40.49 -23.33 -18.15
CA ARG A 755 41.76 -24.05 -17.99
C ARG A 755 41.76 -25.42 -18.68
N ARG A 756 40.59 -26.05 -18.83
CA ARG A 756 40.39 -27.40 -19.41
C ARG A 756 39.34 -27.42 -20.53
N PRO A 757 39.51 -26.60 -21.59
CA PRO A 757 38.55 -26.54 -22.69
C PRO A 757 38.46 -27.87 -23.47
N ASP A 758 39.51 -28.70 -23.42
CA ASP A 758 39.54 -30.06 -23.96
C ASP A 758 38.42 -30.95 -23.39
N LEU A 759 38.08 -30.75 -22.11
CA LEU A 759 37.05 -31.52 -21.43
C LEU A 759 35.65 -31.05 -21.79
N SER A 760 35.45 -29.75 -22.02
CA SER A 760 34.12 -29.11 -22.12
C SER A 760 33.71 -28.61 -23.52
N LEU A 761 34.62 -28.63 -24.49
CA LEU A 761 34.34 -28.37 -25.92
C LEU A 761 34.32 -29.65 -26.75
N PRO A 762 33.68 -29.63 -27.94
CA PRO A 762 32.66 -28.67 -28.36
C PRO A 762 31.28 -29.08 -27.81
N GLY A 763 30.47 -28.11 -27.37
CA GLY A 763 29.06 -28.31 -27.05
C GLY A 763 28.74 -29.26 -25.88
N LYS A 764 29.68 -29.52 -24.97
CA LYS A 764 29.44 -30.40 -23.80
C LYS A 764 28.86 -29.61 -22.64
N PHE A 765 28.25 -30.35 -21.70
CA PHE A 765 27.62 -29.81 -20.51
C PHE A 765 28.54 -29.95 -19.28
N VAL A 766 28.53 -28.95 -18.41
CA VAL A 766 29.23 -28.94 -17.12
C VAL A 766 28.19 -28.81 -16.02
N LEU A 767 28.23 -29.67 -15.01
CA LEU A 767 27.30 -29.64 -13.87
C LEU A 767 27.94 -28.93 -12.68
N ALA A 768 27.46 -27.73 -12.35
CA ALA A 768 27.94 -26.96 -11.21
C ALA A 768 27.15 -27.34 -9.94
N THR A 769 27.79 -28.05 -9.01
CA THR A 769 27.17 -28.61 -7.80
C THR A 769 28.17 -28.82 -6.66
N THR A 770 27.83 -28.34 -5.46
CA THR A 770 28.54 -28.64 -4.21
C THR A 770 28.11 -29.98 -3.65
N GLU A 771 26.79 -30.20 -3.54
CA GLU A 771 26.17 -31.27 -2.77
C GLU A 771 24.80 -31.67 -3.32
N GLU A 772 24.28 -32.82 -2.89
CA GLU A 772 22.90 -33.22 -3.10
C GLU A 772 22.27 -33.47 -1.73
N MET A 773 21.12 -32.85 -1.47
CA MET A 773 20.40 -32.98 -0.19
C MET A 773 18.91 -33.15 -0.47
N THR A 774 18.21 -33.85 0.41
CA THR A 774 16.75 -33.85 0.42
C THR A 774 16.20 -32.53 0.97
N HIS A 775 14.97 -32.16 0.63
CA HIS A 775 14.28 -31.01 1.22
C HIS A 775 14.24 -31.09 2.77
N GLY A 776 14.08 -32.28 3.36
CA GLY A 776 14.17 -32.48 4.81
C GLY A 776 15.53 -32.04 5.35
N GLU A 777 16.63 -32.55 4.77
CA GLU A 777 18.00 -32.20 5.18
C GLU A 777 18.33 -30.71 5.00
N ILE A 778 17.76 -30.05 3.97
CA ILE A 778 17.88 -28.60 3.78
C ILE A 778 17.19 -27.85 4.93
N LEU A 779 16.00 -28.28 5.35
CA LEU A 779 15.30 -27.65 6.49
C LEU A 779 16.04 -27.87 7.80
N GLU A 780 16.60 -29.06 8.01
CA GLU A 780 17.42 -29.34 9.17
C GLU A 780 18.70 -28.51 9.19
N ALA A 781 19.38 -28.35 8.06
CA ALA A 781 20.55 -27.48 7.92
C ALA A 781 20.19 -26.02 8.22
N TRP A 782 19.04 -25.54 7.73
CA TRP A 782 18.52 -24.22 8.07
C TRP A 782 18.23 -24.07 9.57
N SER A 783 17.59 -25.08 10.17
CA SER A 783 17.24 -25.09 11.59
C SER A 783 18.49 -25.09 12.49
N ARG A 784 19.51 -25.89 12.11
CA ARG A 784 20.83 -25.90 12.77
C ARG A 784 21.56 -24.57 12.64
N ALA A 785 21.60 -24.00 11.43
CA ALA A 785 22.30 -22.74 11.17
C ALA A 785 21.66 -21.54 11.89
N THR A 786 20.33 -21.52 12.00
CA THR A 786 19.58 -20.40 12.59
C THR A 786 19.18 -20.59 14.04
N SER A 787 19.35 -21.80 14.60
CA SER A 787 18.83 -22.21 15.92
C SER A 787 17.31 -22.03 16.08
N LYS A 788 16.56 -22.10 14.97
CA LYS A 788 15.08 -21.96 14.94
C LYS A 788 14.45 -23.32 14.67
N GLU A 789 13.47 -23.72 15.49
CA GLU A 789 12.67 -24.91 15.20
C GLU A 789 11.81 -24.72 13.96
N ALA A 790 11.86 -25.67 13.02
CA ALA A 790 11.01 -25.69 11.83
C ALA A 790 10.37 -27.06 11.58
N GLU A 791 9.16 -27.05 11.05
CA GLU A 791 8.42 -28.23 10.61
C GLU A 791 8.31 -28.23 9.07
N TYR A 792 8.54 -29.38 8.43
CA TYR A 792 8.30 -29.53 6.99
C TYR A 792 6.84 -29.92 6.74
N VAL A 793 6.15 -29.23 5.84
CA VAL A 793 4.75 -29.53 5.49
C VAL A 793 4.61 -29.61 3.98
N GLU A 794 4.44 -30.83 3.49
CA GLU A 794 4.05 -31.06 2.10
C GLU A 794 2.61 -30.55 1.87
N ILE A 795 2.41 -29.83 0.77
CA ILE A 795 1.11 -29.41 0.27
C ILE A 795 0.98 -29.74 -1.22
N SER A 796 -0.25 -29.85 -1.73
CA SER A 796 -0.45 -30.00 -3.18
C SER A 796 0.14 -28.81 -3.96
N LEU A 797 0.63 -29.02 -5.20
CA LEU A 797 1.08 -27.94 -6.10
C LEU A 797 0.03 -26.83 -6.26
N LYS A 798 -1.25 -27.19 -6.44
CA LYS A 798 -2.37 -26.24 -6.48
C LYS A 798 -2.55 -25.47 -5.16
N GLY A 799 -2.12 -26.02 -4.03
CA GLY A 799 -2.10 -25.35 -2.73
C GLY A 799 -0.95 -24.36 -2.61
N PHE A 800 0.24 -24.74 -3.09
CA PHE A 800 1.42 -23.89 -3.16
C PHE A 800 1.19 -22.66 -4.07
N ASP A 801 0.59 -22.86 -5.24
CA ASP A 801 0.16 -21.76 -6.13
C ASP A 801 -0.96 -20.88 -5.51
N ARG A 802 -1.87 -21.43 -4.69
CA ARG A 802 -2.84 -20.59 -3.95
C ARG A 802 -2.21 -19.71 -2.86
N LEU A 803 -1.03 -20.05 -2.36
CA LEU A 803 -0.29 -19.25 -1.39
C LEU A 803 0.56 -18.17 -2.07
N TRP A 804 1.17 -18.52 -3.21
CA TRP A 804 1.96 -17.62 -4.04
C TRP A 804 1.49 -17.70 -5.50
N PRO A 805 0.41 -17.01 -5.91
CA PRO A 805 -0.10 -17.11 -7.27
C PRO A 805 0.96 -16.75 -8.31
N MET A 806 0.95 -17.46 -9.45
CA MET A 806 1.94 -17.35 -10.55
C MET A 806 3.33 -17.89 -10.18
N TRP A 807 3.92 -17.42 -9.08
CA TRP A 807 5.24 -17.87 -8.62
C TRP A 807 5.23 -19.33 -8.15
N GLY A 808 4.15 -19.75 -7.48
CA GLY A 808 4.00 -21.10 -6.93
C GLY A 808 3.81 -22.15 -8.02
N ILE A 809 3.09 -21.85 -9.10
CA ILE A 809 3.04 -22.77 -10.26
C ILE A 809 4.38 -22.83 -11.01
N GLU A 810 5.07 -21.70 -11.22
CA GLU A 810 6.38 -21.65 -11.91
C GLU A 810 7.45 -22.44 -11.13
N MET A 811 7.66 -22.08 -9.86
CA MET A 811 8.65 -22.71 -8.98
C MET A 811 8.26 -24.13 -8.58
N GLY A 812 6.98 -24.37 -8.29
CA GLY A 812 6.49 -25.67 -7.86
C GLY A 812 6.50 -26.72 -8.97
N SER A 813 6.40 -26.32 -10.25
CA SER A 813 6.55 -27.24 -11.38
C SER A 813 8.00 -27.74 -11.53
N MET A 814 8.99 -26.88 -11.29
CA MET A 814 10.40 -27.29 -11.20
C MET A 814 10.62 -28.31 -10.07
N LEU A 815 10.07 -28.05 -8.88
CA LEU A 815 10.17 -28.98 -7.75
C LEU A 815 9.46 -30.33 -8.03
N LYS A 816 8.27 -30.31 -8.65
CA LYS A 816 7.59 -31.54 -9.08
C LYS A 816 8.37 -32.30 -10.16
N MET A 817 9.11 -31.62 -11.03
CA MET A 817 10.02 -32.27 -11.96
C MET A 817 11.16 -32.98 -11.23
N TRP A 818 11.76 -32.36 -10.22
CA TRP A 818 12.83 -32.97 -9.43
C TRP A 818 12.34 -34.15 -8.57
N GLU A 819 11.12 -34.10 -8.04
CA GLU A 819 10.47 -35.24 -7.41
C GLU A 819 10.28 -36.41 -8.38
N ASP A 820 9.68 -36.18 -9.56
CA ASP A 820 9.37 -37.22 -10.54
C ASP A 820 10.61 -37.84 -11.20
N LEU A 821 11.65 -37.03 -11.47
CA LEU A 821 12.85 -37.45 -12.20
C LEU A 821 14.00 -37.86 -11.27
N GLY A 822 14.08 -37.31 -10.05
CA GLY A 822 15.19 -37.51 -9.12
C GLY A 822 16.53 -37.23 -9.79
N ALA A 823 17.45 -38.20 -9.73
CA ALA A 823 18.77 -38.12 -10.37
C ALA A 823 18.72 -37.92 -11.91
N LYS A 824 17.60 -38.21 -12.58
CA LYS A 824 17.45 -37.95 -14.02
C LYS A 824 17.27 -36.46 -14.36
N SER A 825 17.01 -35.61 -13.37
CA SER A 825 16.79 -34.16 -13.56
C SER A 825 17.96 -33.44 -14.23
N TRP A 826 19.18 -33.93 -14.00
CA TRP A 826 20.43 -33.39 -14.57
C TRP A 826 21.09 -34.41 -15.52
N SER A 827 20.27 -35.16 -16.25
CA SER A 827 20.69 -36.15 -17.24
C SER A 827 20.31 -35.74 -18.67
N GLY A 828 20.36 -36.67 -19.63
CA GLY A 828 20.07 -36.42 -21.05
C GLY A 828 21.28 -35.96 -21.88
N GLU A 829 22.28 -35.36 -21.23
CA GLU A 829 23.56 -34.97 -21.82
C GLU A 829 24.72 -35.61 -21.03
N LYS A 830 25.89 -35.78 -21.65
CA LYS A 830 27.10 -36.22 -20.93
C LYS A 830 27.72 -35.02 -20.21
N VAL A 831 27.60 -35.00 -18.89
CA VAL A 831 28.15 -33.92 -18.05
C VAL A 831 29.62 -34.13 -17.71
N VAL A 832 30.33 -33.01 -17.55
CA VAL A 832 31.66 -32.87 -16.96
C VAL A 832 31.49 -32.36 -15.52
N THR A 833 32.18 -32.95 -14.55
CA THR A 833 32.05 -32.62 -13.12
C THR A 833 33.15 -31.68 -12.61
N LYS A 834 33.07 -31.30 -11.33
CA LYS A 834 34.13 -30.50 -10.67
C LYS A 834 35.45 -31.29 -10.54
N GLU A 835 35.36 -32.60 -10.36
CA GLU A 835 36.50 -33.52 -10.29
C GLU A 835 37.21 -33.60 -11.65
N ASP A 836 36.46 -33.74 -12.75
CA ASP A 836 37.01 -33.73 -14.11
C ASP A 836 37.79 -32.42 -14.40
N LEU A 837 37.21 -31.28 -13.99
CA LEU A 837 37.82 -29.95 -14.12
C LEU A 837 38.98 -29.68 -13.14
N GLY A 838 39.26 -30.59 -12.21
CA GLY A 838 40.32 -30.45 -11.21
C GLY A 838 40.06 -29.36 -10.16
N ILE A 839 38.79 -29.06 -9.86
CA ILE A 839 38.40 -28.05 -8.86
C ILE A 839 38.56 -28.67 -7.47
N THR A 840 39.74 -28.45 -6.87
CA THR A 840 40.10 -28.96 -5.54
C THR A 840 39.91 -27.94 -4.41
N GLN A 841 39.69 -26.66 -4.75
CA GLN A 841 39.42 -25.62 -3.77
C GLN A 841 38.08 -25.86 -3.04
N PRO A 842 37.97 -25.54 -1.74
CA PRO A 842 36.70 -25.62 -1.04
C PRO A 842 35.64 -24.73 -1.70
N LEU A 843 34.45 -25.30 -1.90
CA LEU A 843 33.26 -24.58 -2.35
C LEU A 843 32.34 -24.35 -1.15
N THR A 844 31.68 -23.20 -1.09
CA THR A 844 30.80 -22.82 0.03
C THR A 844 29.50 -23.62 0.00
N SER A 845 29.31 -24.52 0.96
CA SER A 845 28.09 -25.33 1.07
C SER A 845 26.86 -24.52 1.47
N LEU A 846 25.68 -25.10 1.26
CA LEU A 846 24.41 -24.49 1.64
C LEU A 846 24.29 -24.23 3.15
N GLU A 847 24.75 -25.13 4.02
CA GLU A 847 24.76 -24.88 5.48
C GLU A 847 25.78 -23.79 5.87
N ALA A 848 26.91 -23.68 5.17
CA ALA A 848 27.87 -22.61 5.40
C ALA A 848 27.28 -21.24 5.02
N TRP A 849 26.57 -21.17 3.88
CA TRP A 849 25.85 -19.96 3.47
C TRP A 849 24.73 -19.59 4.46
N PHE A 850 23.94 -20.56 4.94
CA PHE A 850 22.91 -20.30 5.95
C PHE A 850 23.47 -19.73 7.26
N LYS A 851 24.69 -20.10 7.67
CA LYS A 851 25.34 -19.54 8.88
C LYS A 851 25.83 -18.11 8.69
N ALA A 852 26.09 -17.69 7.45
CA ALA A 852 26.53 -16.33 7.11
C ALA A 852 25.38 -15.37 6.77
N ALA A 853 24.22 -15.90 6.34
CA ALA A 853 23.07 -15.10 5.92
C ALA A 853 22.34 -14.41 7.09
N ASP A 854 21.87 -13.18 6.86
CA ASP A 854 21.01 -12.46 7.81
C ASP A 854 19.54 -12.89 7.68
N TRP A 855 19.09 -13.73 8.61
CA TRP A 855 17.71 -14.22 8.71
C TRP A 855 16.77 -13.31 9.52
N GLY A 856 17.21 -12.09 9.86
CA GLY A 856 16.40 -11.02 10.43
C GLY A 856 15.86 -10.06 9.36
N LEU A 857 16.59 -9.88 8.25
CA LEU A 857 16.25 -8.99 7.13
C LEU A 857 15.37 -9.65 6.05
N THR A 858 14.40 -10.50 6.41
CA THR A 858 13.48 -11.13 5.43
C THR A 858 12.35 -10.20 4.94
N SER A 859 12.71 -8.97 4.61
CA SER A 859 11.91 -8.03 3.82
C SER A 859 12.76 -7.50 2.66
N ILE A 860 12.17 -7.43 1.46
CA ILE A 860 12.77 -6.95 0.20
C ILE A 860 13.59 -8.01 -0.57
N ALA A 861 12.87 -8.94 -1.20
CA ALA A 861 13.33 -9.68 -2.39
C ALA A 861 12.11 -10.14 -3.21
N ALA A 862 11.48 -9.18 -3.91
CA ALA A 862 10.38 -9.36 -4.86
C ALA A 862 10.53 -8.33 -5.99
#